data_AF-A0A9P5UZ29-F1
#
_entry.id   AF-A0A9P5UZ29-F1
#
_cell.length_a   1.000
_cell.length_b   1.000
_cell.length_c   1.000
_cell.angle_alpha   90.00
_cell.angle_beta   90.00
_cell.angle_gamma   90.00
#
_symmetry.space_group_name_H-M   'P 1'
#
loop_
_entity.id
_entity.type
_entity.pdbx_description
1 polymer ?
#
loop_
_entity_poly.entity_id
_entity_poly.type
_entity_poly.pdbx_seq_one_letter_code
_entity_poly.pdbx_strand_id
1 'polypeptide(L)'
;MVSYSSQHLSVRLGLVDLRSDNDETCSITSDTSNTDTDRIRLHDSAHTARFHTAKVFDFDQTLFQSPLPNPALWDPSFIGMLTSWAYCGTGWWHNPGTLEMGPDIEASLWDGWWNEAIVEKVRESSGDPGCLTILLTGRNGPTFGQKLVSMIQSKGLEFDMVVTKPTTVALLEPSSYASKKADRKAPADNTSKLVEKYLKVHTFNTKHDFLYNVLYEYPAIRTMHLWDDRPCQIAKFRQAGQEWLDKKMLDYFEITVVQESMVYLDPQREINLVLAMVEANNRQVDIEEQGGPFLVPGIGAVPRTRPELRDRKIWDPYETYVPQRRHRIEVTRIVRYTGVMFSEAVQRIMRDKLGGSHPQDGHNHTLLFQHHINNNNNNNTLHDTTTTPWVDRPLVLRGQDLSKWVIPDDLHVTLCLGTGTPEYLESVGGLGATVLVEVESVGELENRIWALKVKEMNLGVLSGGGDCEQVAQDDDTREVRIVAPNGELYSSLEALRAAYISRPSTAASLSSSPVSSPTTRTPSIQDHHEAAQSSSHSDIPLDLVDLDRLGHVVLKKEDTTPHITMAYDRLNGTRAMDSGKITQWEPLTDAQGQPFPYRLVFVGTIAEKMLLGMKARKMAQVSKAEVSLGNLIKSLTGDKTITGKEMGEMIHAVKEEMEKMSVENRLANEERIMTIVHDVCDRHETKKLLSHHNSPCASNGTNTPTIAIQE
;
A
#
# COMPACT_ATOMS: atom_id res chain seq x y z
N MET A 1 -31.26 47.79 7.78
CA MET A 1 -32.29 46.81 7.37
C MET A 1 -31.62 45.78 6.48
N VAL A 2 -32.03 44.54 6.69
CA VAL A 2 -31.41 43.25 6.32
C VAL A 2 -31.28 43.05 4.81
N SER A 3 -30.18 42.44 4.36
CA SER A 3 -30.16 41.30 3.41
C SER A 3 -28.71 40.88 3.11
N TYR A 4 -28.28 39.77 3.71
CA TYR A 4 -27.08 39.01 3.33
C TYR A 4 -27.49 38.04 2.22
N SER A 5 -26.77 38.05 1.10
CA SER A 5 -26.94 37.11 -0.02
C SER A 5 -25.81 36.10 -0.01
N SER A 6 -26.18 34.83 0.12
CA SER A 6 -25.32 33.64 -0.01
C SER A 6 -25.14 33.28 -1.49
N GLN A 7 -23.89 33.09 -1.91
CA GLN A 7 -23.42 32.47 -3.17
C GLN A 7 -22.09 31.76 -2.81
N HIS A 8 -21.66 30.58 -3.28
CA HIS A 8 -21.68 29.96 -4.60
C HIS A 8 -21.50 28.42 -4.50
N LEU A 9 -22.18 27.64 -5.36
CA LEU A 9 -21.74 26.33 -5.85
C LEU A 9 -22.22 26.25 -7.32
N SER A 10 -21.35 25.86 -8.26
CA SER A 10 -21.66 25.79 -9.70
C SER A 10 -21.74 24.34 -10.15
N VAL A 11 -22.81 23.95 -10.86
CA VAL A 11 -22.95 22.60 -11.44
C VAL A 11 -23.71 22.65 -12.75
N ARG A 12 -23.05 22.15 -13.82
CA ARG A 12 -23.59 21.14 -14.76
C ARG A 12 -22.51 20.49 -15.65
N LEU A 13 -21.28 21.01 -15.59
CA LEU A 13 -20.02 20.30 -15.86
C LEU A 13 -18.85 21.04 -15.14
N GLY A 14 -19.19 21.76 -14.08
CA GLY A 14 -18.28 22.62 -13.34
C GLY A 14 -17.60 21.85 -12.22
N LEU A 15 -16.27 21.90 -12.18
CA LEU A 15 -15.54 21.51 -11.01
C LEU A 15 -16.08 22.29 -9.81
N VAL A 16 -16.61 21.60 -8.79
CA VAL A 16 -16.85 22.26 -7.51
C VAL A 16 -15.50 22.32 -6.80
N ASP A 17 -14.71 23.35 -7.11
CA ASP A 17 -13.57 23.75 -6.31
C ASP A 17 -14.09 24.66 -5.19
N LEU A 18 -13.84 24.31 -3.92
CA LEU A 18 -14.27 25.12 -2.76
C LEU A 18 -13.36 26.36 -2.60
N ARG A 19 -13.22 27.17 -3.65
CA ARG A 19 -12.36 28.37 -3.66
C ARG A 19 -13.03 29.58 -3.00
N SER A 20 -12.16 30.45 -2.49
CA SER A 20 -12.44 31.77 -1.96
C SER A 20 -12.62 32.81 -3.07
N ASP A 21 -13.68 33.62 -2.97
CA ASP A 21 -13.86 34.82 -3.80
C ASP A 21 -12.78 35.85 -3.46
N ASN A 22 -11.84 36.04 -4.40
CA ASN A 22 -11.22 37.30 -4.80
C ASN A 22 -10.01 37.00 -5.70
N ASP A 23 -10.19 37.09 -7.03
CA ASP A 23 -9.17 37.59 -7.94
C ASP A 23 -9.82 37.87 -9.31
N GLU A 24 -10.21 39.13 -9.51
CA GLU A 24 -10.34 39.70 -10.85
C GLU A 24 -8.92 39.82 -11.42
N THR A 25 -8.53 38.90 -12.31
CA THR A 25 -7.68 39.15 -13.50
C THR A 25 -7.18 37.83 -14.10
N CYS A 26 -7.93 37.25 -15.04
CA CYS A 26 -7.32 36.53 -16.16
C CYS A 26 -8.31 36.46 -17.33
N SER A 27 -8.14 37.33 -18.31
CA SER A 27 -8.88 37.32 -19.56
C SER A 27 -8.35 36.21 -20.47
N ILE A 28 -9.07 35.08 -20.54
CA ILE A 28 -8.99 34.14 -21.66
C ILE A 28 -10.38 34.12 -22.30
N THR A 29 -10.43 34.57 -23.55
CA THR A 29 -11.62 34.61 -24.39
C THR A 29 -12.04 33.21 -24.81
N SER A 30 -13.18 32.72 -24.33
CA SER A 30 -13.95 31.64 -24.96
C SER A 30 -15.43 31.73 -24.58
N ASP A 31 -16.29 31.74 -25.60
CA ASP A 31 -17.77 31.73 -25.65
C ASP A 31 -18.56 31.57 -24.33
N THR A 32 -19.24 32.65 -23.94
CA THR A 32 -19.99 32.82 -22.69
C THR A 32 -21.52 32.67 -22.82
N SER A 33 -22.04 31.70 -23.58
CA SER A 33 -23.51 31.55 -23.72
C SER A 33 -24.15 30.40 -22.93
N ASN A 34 -23.39 29.59 -22.18
CA ASN A 34 -23.92 28.38 -21.50
C ASN A 34 -23.81 28.37 -19.96
N THR A 35 -23.15 29.36 -19.34
CA THR A 35 -22.83 29.33 -17.90
C THR A 35 -23.93 29.89 -16.97
N ASP A 36 -24.86 30.69 -17.50
CA ASP A 36 -25.92 31.33 -16.68
C ASP A 36 -27.14 30.41 -16.47
N THR A 37 -27.46 29.54 -17.41
CA THR A 37 -28.60 28.60 -17.33
C THR A 37 -28.43 27.49 -16.29
N ASP A 38 -27.19 27.19 -15.92
CA ASP A 38 -26.87 26.11 -14.97
C ASP A 38 -26.79 26.61 -13.53
N ARG A 39 -26.37 27.87 -13.31
CA ARG A 39 -26.42 28.55 -12.00
C ARG A 39 -27.84 28.67 -11.45
N ILE A 40 -28.84 28.78 -12.32
CA ILE A 40 -30.26 28.93 -11.96
C ILE A 40 -30.85 27.63 -11.36
N ARG A 41 -30.28 26.45 -11.64
CA ARG A 41 -30.89 25.15 -11.29
C ARG A 41 -30.66 24.71 -9.83
N LEU A 42 -29.62 25.17 -9.16
CA LEU A 42 -29.28 24.74 -7.79
C LEU A 42 -30.06 25.48 -6.70
N HIS A 43 -30.55 26.69 -7.00
CA HIS A 43 -31.42 27.47 -6.11
C HIS A 43 -32.91 27.30 -6.42
N ASP A 44 -33.22 26.61 -7.51
CA ASP A 44 -34.58 26.22 -7.84
C ASP A 44 -35.01 25.08 -6.91
N SER A 45 -35.82 25.42 -5.90
CA SER A 45 -36.35 24.44 -4.95
C SER A 45 -37.17 23.35 -5.65
N ALA A 46 -37.75 23.61 -6.82
CA ALA A 46 -38.44 22.59 -7.60
C ALA A 46 -37.44 21.62 -8.25
N HIS A 47 -36.29 22.11 -8.71
CA HIS A 47 -35.23 21.27 -9.25
C HIS A 47 -34.57 20.40 -8.18
N THR A 48 -34.24 20.97 -7.01
CA THR A 48 -33.57 20.22 -5.95
C THR A 48 -34.51 19.24 -5.25
N ALA A 49 -35.80 19.53 -5.15
CA ALA A 49 -36.80 18.65 -4.56
C ALA A 49 -37.07 17.36 -5.37
N ARG A 50 -36.63 17.28 -6.63
CA ARG A 50 -36.76 16.05 -7.45
C ARG A 50 -35.90 14.91 -6.90
N PHE A 51 -34.79 15.25 -6.23
CA PHE A 51 -33.83 14.28 -5.76
C PHE A 51 -34.27 13.71 -4.40
N HIS A 52 -34.56 12.42 -4.37
CA HIS A 52 -34.88 11.69 -3.14
C HIS A 52 -33.78 10.69 -2.75
N THR A 53 -32.88 10.39 -3.68
CA THR A 53 -31.75 9.46 -3.48
C THR A 53 -30.43 10.15 -3.84
N ALA A 54 -29.37 9.89 -3.08
CA ALA A 54 -27.99 10.22 -3.45
C ALA A 54 -27.19 8.93 -3.67
N LYS A 55 -26.42 8.86 -4.75
CA LYS A 55 -25.46 7.79 -5.01
C LYS A 55 -24.07 8.39 -5.18
N VAL A 56 -23.16 8.01 -4.29
CA VAL A 56 -21.83 8.63 -4.13
C VAL A 56 -20.73 7.63 -4.43
N PHE A 57 -19.90 7.93 -5.43
CA PHE A 57 -18.83 7.04 -5.88
C PHE A 57 -17.47 7.67 -5.59
N ASP A 58 -16.57 6.96 -4.89
CA ASP A 58 -15.15 7.35 -4.86
C ASP A 58 -14.48 7.08 -6.21
N PHE A 59 -13.37 7.77 -6.47
CA PHE A 59 -12.61 7.63 -7.71
C PHE A 59 -11.53 6.56 -7.61
N ASP A 60 -10.47 6.83 -6.84
CA ASP A 60 -9.29 5.97 -6.75
C ASP A 60 -9.67 4.61 -6.17
N GLN A 61 -9.29 3.52 -6.86
CA GLN A 61 -9.54 2.12 -6.47
C GLN A 61 -11.03 1.73 -6.31
N THR A 62 -11.95 2.62 -6.67
CA THR A 62 -13.40 2.40 -6.64
C THR A 62 -13.98 2.43 -8.05
N LEU A 63 -14.14 3.61 -8.65
CA LEU A 63 -14.58 3.77 -10.04
C LEU A 63 -13.44 3.49 -11.02
N PHE A 64 -12.23 3.91 -10.66
CA PHE A 64 -11.03 3.82 -11.49
C PHE A 64 -9.90 3.13 -10.74
N GLN A 65 -9.27 2.14 -11.36
CA GLN A 65 -8.18 1.34 -10.81
C GLN A 65 -6.85 2.12 -10.83
N SER A 66 -6.81 3.28 -10.17
CA SER A 66 -5.63 4.15 -10.11
C SER A 66 -4.40 3.38 -9.64
N PRO A 67 -3.26 3.48 -10.35
CA PRO A 67 -2.12 2.62 -10.08
C PRO A 67 -1.57 2.83 -8.67
N LEU A 68 -1.21 1.73 -8.02
CA LEU A 68 -0.49 1.72 -6.75
C LEU A 68 1.02 1.70 -7.00
N PRO A 69 1.86 2.13 -6.05
CA PRO A 69 3.28 1.84 -6.11
C PRO A 69 3.52 0.32 -6.08
N ASN A 70 4.31 -0.18 -7.01
CA ASN A 70 4.55 -1.59 -7.24
C ASN A 70 5.46 -2.18 -6.14
N PRO A 71 4.97 -3.13 -5.31
CA PRO A 71 5.75 -3.76 -4.24
C PRO A 71 6.85 -4.71 -4.75
N ALA A 72 6.83 -5.08 -6.03
CA ALA A 72 7.90 -5.81 -6.70
C ALA A 72 9.05 -4.90 -7.15
N LEU A 73 8.86 -3.58 -7.19
CA LEU A 73 9.89 -2.60 -7.52
C LEU A 73 10.41 -1.89 -6.28
N TRP A 74 9.53 -1.52 -5.34
CA TRP A 74 9.88 -0.62 -4.25
C TRP A 74 9.89 -1.30 -2.89
N ASP A 75 10.89 -0.96 -2.08
CA ASP A 75 10.93 -1.36 -0.68
C ASP A 75 9.68 -0.86 0.08
N PRO A 76 9.04 -1.68 0.94
CA PRO A 76 7.82 -1.30 1.65
C PRO A 76 7.94 0.00 2.47
N SER A 77 9.11 0.28 3.05
CA SER A 77 9.32 1.54 3.78
C SER A 77 9.34 2.74 2.83
N PHE A 78 9.86 2.56 1.62
CA PHE A 78 9.85 3.59 0.60
C PHE A 78 8.46 3.80 0.01
N ILE A 79 7.65 2.73 -0.19
CA ILE A 79 6.24 2.86 -0.57
C ILE A 79 5.46 3.69 0.45
N GLY A 80 5.66 3.44 1.74
CA GLY A 80 5.05 4.24 2.81
C GLY A 80 5.43 5.73 2.71
N MET A 81 6.64 6.02 2.23
CA MET A 81 7.10 7.38 1.99
C MET A 81 6.50 8.01 0.73
N LEU A 82 6.45 7.26 -0.38
CA LEU A 82 5.88 7.69 -1.65
C LEU A 82 4.39 7.99 -1.52
N THR A 83 3.64 7.13 -0.83
CA THR A 83 2.19 7.31 -0.62
C THR A 83 1.86 8.42 0.37
N SER A 84 2.83 8.81 1.21
CA SER A 84 2.66 9.93 2.13
C SER A 84 2.87 11.27 1.43
N TRP A 85 1.97 12.20 1.70
CA TRP A 85 1.98 13.54 1.09
C TRP A 85 3.22 14.38 1.43
N ALA A 86 3.87 14.15 2.59
CA ALA A 86 4.86 15.09 3.14
C ALA A 86 6.32 14.71 2.93
N TYR A 87 6.63 13.50 2.42
CA TYR A 87 8.01 13.01 2.45
C TYR A 87 8.71 12.96 1.09
N CYS A 88 8.00 12.68 0.00
CA CYS A 88 8.56 12.64 -1.35
C CYS A 88 7.72 13.51 -2.30
N GLY A 89 8.15 14.77 -2.51
CA GLY A 89 7.44 15.72 -3.37
C GLY A 89 6.03 16.04 -2.83
N THR A 90 5.01 15.83 -3.66
CA THR A 90 3.57 15.95 -3.32
C THR A 90 2.98 14.66 -2.74
N GLY A 91 3.74 13.56 -2.72
CA GLY A 91 3.22 12.20 -2.54
C GLY A 91 2.53 11.65 -3.79
N TRP A 92 2.36 10.34 -3.82
CA TRP A 92 1.86 9.54 -4.95
C TRP A 92 0.50 10.01 -5.44
N TRP A 93 -0.50 10.02 -4.56
CA TRP A 93 -1.88 10.37 -4.89
C TRP A 93 -2.08 11.83 -5.35
N HIS A 94 -1.08 12.69 -5.15
CA HIS A 94 -1.13 14.08 -5.57
C HIS A 94 -0.15 14.40 -6.71
N ASN A 95 0.57 13.41 -7.22
CA ASN A 95 1.43 13.58 -8.39
C ASN A 95 0.64 13.31 -9.69
N PRO A 96 0.53 14.28 -10.63
CA PRO A 96 -0.18 14.11 -11.90
C PRO A 96 0.26 12.88 -12.70
N GLY A 97 1.55 12.53 -12.62
CA GLY A 97 2.14 11.39 -13.31
C GLY A 97 1.50 10.03 -12.96
N THR A 98 0.74 9.95 -11.87
CA THR A 98 -0.02 8.74 -11.51
C THR A 98 -1.28 8.51 -12.35
N LEU A 99 -1.79 9.52 -13.06
CA LEU A 99 -2.90 9.39 -14.03
C LEU A 99 -2.47 9.68 -15.47
N GLU A 100 -1.21 10.07 -15.67
CA GLU A 100 -0.58 10.14 -16.99
C GLU A 100 0.01 8.77 -17.29
N MET A 101 -0.81 7.84 -17.79
CA MET A 101 -0.46 6.42 -17.92
C MET A 101 0.10 6.04 -19.31
N GLY A 102 0.05 6.97 -20.26
CA GLY A 102 0.74 6.86 -21.55
C GLY A 102 -0.19 7.00 -22.73
N PRO A 103 0.36 7.33 -23.91
CA PRO A 103 -0.44 7.59 -25.10
C PRO A 103 -1.33 6.41 -25.48
N ASP A 104 -0.84 5.18 -25.36
CA ASP A 104 -1.61 3.98 -25.73
C ASP A 104 -2.81 3.75 -24.80
N ILE A 105 -2.61 3.93 -23.49
CA ILE A 105 -3.68 3.78 -22.47
C ILE A 105 -4.68 4.95 -22.55
N GLU A 106 -4.21 6.17 -22.80
CA GLU A 106 -5.10 7.32 -22.98
C GLU A 106 -5.87 7.23 -24.30
N ALA A 107 -5.26 6.70 -25.36
CA ALA A 107 -5.92 6.43 -26.63
C ALA A 107 -6.97 5.32 -26.54
N SER A 108 -6.76 4.33 -25.66
CA SER A 108 -7.78 3.31 -25.36
C SER A 108 -8.89 3.81 -24.44
N LEU A 109 -8.89 5.10 -24.07
CA LEU A 109 -9.82 5.68 -23.09
C LEU A 109 -9.77 4.95 -21.74
N TRP A 110 -8.56 4.54 -21.36
CA TRP A 110 -8.28 3.78 -20.15
C TRP A 110 -9.04 2.46 -20.08
N ASP A 111 -9.23 1.79 -21.22
CA ASP A 111 -9.81 0.45 -21.24
C ASP A 111 -9.04 -0.51 -20.33
N GLY A 112 -9.75 -1.32 -19.56
CA GLY A 112 -9.17 -2.17 -18.52
C GLY A 112 -8.94 -1.52 -17.16
N TRP A 113 -8.91 -0.19 -17.07
CA TRP A 113 -8.67 0.54 -15.82
C TRP A 113 -9.96 0.98 -15.12
N TRP A 114 -11.09 0.92 -15.82
CA TRP A 114 -12.39 1.20 -15.23
C TRP A 114 -12.92 -0.03 -14.49
N ASN A 115 -13.52 0.18 -13.32
CA ASN A 115 -14.27 -0.86 -12.66
C ASN A 115 -15.66 -0.97 -13.32
N GLU A 116 -15.79 -1.84 -14.32
CA GLU A 116 -17.01 -1.93 -15.14
C GLU A 116 -18.28 -2.23 -14.32
N ALA A 117 -18.16 -2.97 -13.21
CA ALA A 117 -19.27 -3.20 -12.31
C ALA A 117 -19.76 -1.90 -11.64
N ILE A 118 -18.85 -1.00 -11.28
CA ILE A 118 -19.18 0.31 -10.70
C ILE A 118 -19.62 1.30 -11.79
N VAL A 119 -19.02 1.24 -12.98
CA VAL A 119 -19.47 2.01 -14.16
C VAL A 119 -20.95 1.76 -14.45
N GLU A 120 -21.40 0.49 -14.40
CA GLU A 120 -22.82 0.17 -14.58
C GLU A 120 -23.69 0.81 -13.50
N LYS A 121 -23.23 0.83 -12.24
CA LYS A 121 -23.93 1.53 -11.15
C LYS A 121 -24.00 3.03 -11.34
N VAL A 122 -22.96 3.66 -11.91
CA VAL A 122 -22.99 5.07 -12.30
C VAL A 122 -24.02 5.31 -13.39
N ARG A 123 -24.08 4.46 -14.43
CA ARG A 123 -25.07 4.59 -15.51
C ARG A 123 -26.51 4.42 -14.99
N GLU A 124 -26.76 3.39 -14.19
CA GLU A 124 -28.04 3.19 -13.49
C GLU A 124 -28.42 4.42 -12.65
N SER A 125 -27.45 5.02 -11.96
CA SER A 125 -27.65 6.23 -11.15
C SER A 125 -28.03 7.44 -12.02
N SER A 126 -27.26 7.69 -13.08
CA SER A 126 -27.45 8.84 -13.97
C SER A 126 -28.75 8.77 -14.77
N GLY A 127 -29.26 7.56 -15.03
CA GLY A 127 -30.54 7.35 -15.71
C GLY A 127 -31.77 7.59 -14.83
N ASP A 128 -31.61 7.66 -13.51
CA ASP A 128 -32.71 7.90 -12.56
C ASP A 128 -32.88 9.42 -12.32
N PRO A 129 -33.99 10.04 -12.79
CA PRO A 129 -34.21 11.48 -12.62
C PRO A 129 -34.43 11.90 -11.15
N GLY A 130 -34.70 10.95 -10.25
CA GLY A 130 -34.84 11.16 -8.81
C GLY A 130 -33.54 10.92 -8.02
N CYS A 131 -32.45 10.55 -8.69
CA CYS A 131 -31.16 10.30 -8.07
C CYS A 131 -30.16 11.43 -8.33
N LEU A 132 -29.50 11.91 -7.29
CA LEU A 132 -28.33 12.78 -7.37
C LEU A 132 -27.06 11.91 -7.47
N THR A 133 -26.41 11.95 -8.62
CA THR A 133 -25.23 11.12 -8.94
C THR A 133 -23.94 11.91 -8.68
N ILE A 134 -23.13 11.47 -7.73
CA ILE A 134 -21.97 12.22 -7.22
C ILE A 134 -20.69 11.39 -7.36
N LEU A 135 -19.65 11.97 -7.98
CA LEU A 135 -18.28 11.52 -7.81
C LEU A 135 -17.62 12.32 -6.68
N LEU A 136 -17.02 11.65 -5.71
CA LEU A 136 -16.39 12.29 -4.56
C LEU A 136 -14.99 11.73 -4.29
N THR A 137 -13.95 12.47 -4.67
CA THR A 137 -12.56 12.02 -4.59
C THR A 137 -11.69 12.82 -3.61
N GLY A 138 -10.69 12.14 -3.05
CA GLY A 138 -9.62 12.77 -2.27
C GLY A 138 -8.52 13.45 -3.12
N ARG A 139 -8.56 13.35 -4.45
CA ARG A 139 -7.63 14.03 -5.36
C ARG A 139 -7.78 15.55 -5.25
N ASN A 140 -6.64 16.24 -5.36
CA ASN A 140 -6.58 17.70 -5.26
C ASN A 140 -7.23 18.36 -6.49
N GLY A 141 -8.26 19.17 -6.29
CA GLY A 141 -9.06 19.81 -7.33
C GLY A 141 -8.25 20.70 -8.26
N PRO A 142 -7.49 21.69 -7.74
CA PRO A 142 -6.59 22.52 -8.54
C PRO A 142 -5.66 21.73 -9.48
N THR A 143 -5.23 20.53 -9.09
CA THR A 143 -4.32 19.71 -9.89
C THR A 143 -5.05 18.74 -10.83
N PHE A 144 -6.10 18.07 -10.37
CA PHE A 144 -6.70 16.93 -11.06
C PHE A 144 -8.05 17.21 -11.70
N GLY A 145 -8.65 18.36 -11.41
CA GLY A 145 -10.02 18.65 -11.80
C GLY A 145 -10.32 18.43 -13.27
N GLN A 146 -9.56 19.10 -14.14
CA GLN A 146 -9.74 18.99 -15.59
C GLN A 146 -9.48 17.57 -16.10
N LYS A 147 -8.44 16.90 -15.60
CA LYS A 147 -8.11 15.51 -16.00
C LYS A 147 -9.23 14.55 -15.62
N LEU A 148 -9.76 14.64 -14.40
CA LEU A 148 -10.87 13.79 -13.93
C LEU A 148 -12.11 13.97 -14.80
N VAL A 149 -12.52 15.22 -15.06
CA VAL A 149 -13.66 15.52 -15.93
C VAL A 149 -13.43 14.94 -17.33
N SER A 150 -12.24 15.15 -17.92
CA SER A 150 -11.90 14.59 -19.23
C SER A 150 -11.97 13.06 -19.26
N MET A 151 -11.47 12.38 -18.23
CA MET A 151 -11.49 10.91 -18.15
C MET A 151 -12.92 10.39 -18.09
N ILE A 152 -13.74 10.96 -17.21
CA ILE A 152 -15.15 10.58 -17.00
C ILE A 152 -15.98 10.80 -18.28
N GLN A 153 -15.81 11.97 -18.92
CA GLN A 153 -16.49 12.29 -20.18
C GLN A 153 -16.09 11.34 -21.30
N SER A 154 -14.81 10.97 -21.39
CA SER A 154 -14.34 10.03 -22.41
C SER A 154 -14.96 8.64 -22.28
N LYS A 155 -15.29 8.22 -21.05
CA LYS A 155 -16.00 6.97 -20.76
C LYS A 155 -17.53 7.09 -20.91
N GLY A 156 -18.03 8.28 -21.23
CA GLY A 156 -19.47 8.55 -21.37
C GLY A 156 -20.23 8.42 -20.06
N LEU A 157 -19.58 8.76 -18.94
CA LEU A 157 -20.21 8.73 -17.62
C LEU A 157 -20.76 10.12 -17.29
N GLU A 158 -22.00 10.16 -16.82
CA GLU A 158 -22.67 11.40 -16.42
C GLU A 158 -22.76 11.48 -14.90
N PHE A 159 -22.33 12.61 -14.35
CA PHE A 159 -22.45 12.92 -12.93
C PHE A 159 -23.17 14.26 -12.80
N ASP A 160 -24.11 14.35 -11.86
CA ASP A 160 -24.64 15.63 -11.43
C ASP A 160 -23.52 16.42 -10.74
N MET A 161 -22.67 15.79 -9.93
CA MET A 161 -21.57 16.48 -9.24
C MET A 161 -20.24 15.73 -9.35
N VAL A 162 -19.19 16.44 -9.73
CA VAL A 162 -17.79 15.97 -9.67
C VAL A 162 -17.05 16.77 -8.60
N VAL A 163 -16.74 16.13 -7.49
CA VAL A 163 -16.27 16.78 -6.27
C VAL A 163 -14.86 16.31 -5.94
N THR A 164 -13.96 17.28 -5.92
CA THR A 164 -12.55 17.07 -5.61
C THR A 164 -12.18 17.69 -4.26
N LYS A 165 -11.11 17.21 -3.65
CA LYS A 165 -10.55 17.86 -2.45
C LYS A 165 -10.02 19.25 -2.83
N PRO A 166 -10.45 20.34 -2.18
CA PRO A 166 -10.13 21.69 -2.62
C PRO A 166 -8.63 22.02 -2.48
N THR A 167 -8.01 21.56 -1.41
CA THR A 167 -6.59 21.71 -1.17
C THR A 167 -6.08 20.62 -0.23
N THR A 168 -4.78 20.35 -0.24
CA THR A 168 -4.17 19.44 0.74
C THR A 168 -3.78 20.20 2.01
N VAL A 169 -3.36 21.46 1.84
CA VAL A 169 -3.02 22.38 2.92
C VAL A 169 -3.61 23.76 2.64
N ALA A 170 -4.03 24.45 3.68
CA ALA A 170 -4.39 25.86 3.59
C ALA A 170 -3.40 26.73 4.36
N LEU A 171 -2.95 27.84 3.76
CA LEU A 171 -2.17 28.85 4.46
C LEU A 171 -3.11 29.68 5.35
N LEU A 172 -2.81 29.76 6.63
CA LEU A 172 -3.46 30.72 7.52
C LEU A 172 -2.79 32.07 7.30
N GLU A 173 -3.55 33.02 6.77
CA GLU A 173 -3.06 34.39 6.75
C GLU A 173 -2.73 34.82 8.18
N PRO A 174 -1.56 35.47 8.39
CA PRO A 174 -1.21 36.02 9.68
C PRO A 174 -2.30 36.98 10.10
N SER A 175 -3.09 36.58 11.09
CA SER A 175 -4.33 37.23 11.37
C SER A 175 -4.11 38.69 11.78
N SER A 176 -4.88 39.57 11.14
CA SER A 176 -5.25 40.91 11.61
C SER A 176 -5.84 40.94 13.04
N TYR A 177 -5.98 39.78 13.69
CA TYR A 177 -6.27 39.63 15.12
C TYR A 177 -5.15 40.12 16.04
N ALA A 178 -3.91 40.25 15.56
CA ALA A 178 -2.83 40.85 16.34
C ALA A 178 -2.91 42.40 16.43
N SER A 179 -3.74 43.06 15.62
CA SER A 179 -3.76 44.53 15.53
C SER A 179 -4.76 45.26 16.44
N LYS A 180 -5.46 44.58 17.37
CA LYS A 180 -6.41 45.27 18.29
C LYS A 180 -5.94 45.49 19.72
N LYS A 181 -4.70 45.12 20.08
CA LYS A 181 -4.05 45.56 21.34
C LYS A 181 -2.53 45.73 21.15
N ALA A 182 -2.14 46.73 20.35
CA ALA A 182 -0.78 47.26 20.42
C ALA A 182 -0.87 48.66 21.03
N ASP A 183 -0.52 48.75 22.31
CA ASP A 183 -0.21 50.02 22.96
C ASP A 183 0.87 50.74 22.14
N ARG A 184 0.59 51.99 21.76
CA ARG A 184 1.42 52.86 20.90
C ARG A 184 2.75 53.32 21.53
N LYS A 185 3.42 52.50 22.35
CA LYS A 185 4.71 52.85 22.99
C LYS A 185 5.64 51.66 23.12
N ALA A 186 6.16 51.17 22.01
CA ALA A 186 7.43 50.44 22.01
C ALA A 186 8.22 50.80 20.74
N PRO A 187 9.54 51.02 20.84
CA PRO A 187 10.37 51.37 19.69
C PRO A 187 10.44 50.19 18.72
N ALA A 188 10.41 50.52 17.43
CA ALA A 188 10.52 49.56 16.33
C ALA A 188 11.88 48.86 16.37
N ASP A 189 11.92 47.67 16.94
CA ASP A 189 13.04 46.76 16.83
C ASP A 189 12.74 45.67 15.78
N ASN A 190 13.78 45.34 15.04
CA ASN A 190 13.77 44.71 13.73
C ASN A 190 13.29 43.24 13.73
N THR A 191 12.52 42.90 12.68
CA THR A 191 12.49 41.57 12.04
C THR A 191 12.01 40.37 12.87
N SER A 192 10.83 40.43 13.46
CA SER A 192 10.07 39.20 13.71
C SER A 192 9.57 38.64 12.38
N LYS A 193 10.32 37.69 11.78
CA LYS A 193 9.83 36.93 10.61
C LYS A 193 8.46 36.36 10.95
N LEU A 194 7.43 36.78 10.21
CA LEU A 194 6.09 36.20 10.31
C LEU A 194 6.22 34.70 10.02
N VAL A 195 5.98 33.87 11.04
CA VAL A 195 5.98 32.42 10.90
C VAL A 195 4.67 32.05 10.21
N GLU A 196 4.77 31.61 8.96
CA GLU A 196 3.64 31.06 8.22
C GLU A 196 3.05 29.86 8.97
N LYS A 197 1.73 29.84 9.12
CA LYS A 197 1.01 28.72 9.74
C LYS A 197 0.14 28.05 8.70
N TYR A 198 0.09 26.74 8.76
CA TYR A 198 -0.63 25.95 7.77
C TYR A 198 -1.67 25.06 8.45
N LEU A 199 -2.74 24.74 7.73
CA LEU A 199 -3.76 23.77 8.12
C LEU A 199 -3.74 22.61 7.14
N LYS A 200 -3.46 21.40 7.62
CA LYS A 200 -3.63 20.19 6.83
C LYS A 200 -5.11 19.84 6.75
N VAL A 201 -5.58 19.56 5.54
CA VAL A 201 -6.97 19.19 5.27
C VAL A 201 -7.06 17.67 5.22
N HIS A 202 -7.87 17.07 6.09
CA HIS A 202 -8.05 15.61 6.13
C HIS A 202 -9.06 15.13 5.09
N THR A 203 -8.67 14.14 4.27
CA THR A 203 -9.50 13.65 3.16
C THR A 203 -10.87 13.15 3.60
N PHE A 204 -10.94 12.31 4.64
CA PHE A 204 -12.21 11.82 5.17
C PHE A 204 -13.10 12.97 5.65
N ASN A 205 -12.54 13.92 6.39
CA ASN A 205 -13.31 15.04 6.96
C ASN A 205 -13.87 15.93 5.85
N THR A 206 -13.11 16.17 4.76
CA THR A 206 -13.60 16.88 3.58
C THR A 206 -14.78 16.16 2.92
N LYS A 207 -14.67 14.84 2.70
CA LYS A 207 -15.76 14.05 2.11
C LYS A 207 -17.01 14.10 3.02
N HIS A 208 -16.82 13.92 4.32
CA HIS A 208 -17.89 13.95 5.32
C HIS A 208 -18.62 15.30 5.38
N ASP A 209 -17.87 16.41 5.47
CA ASP A 209 -18.45 17.76 5.50
C ASP A 209 -19.21 18.08 4.21
N PHE A 210 -18.66 17.69 3.06
CA PHE A 210 -19.36 17.83 1.78
C PHE A 210 -20.71 17.09 1.77
N LEU A 211 -20.73 15.81 2.16
CA LEU A 211 -21.97 15.03 2.17
C LEU A 211 -22.98 15.56 3.20
N TYR A 212 -22.52 16.08 4.33
CA TYR A 212 -23.38 16.77 5.29
C TYR A 212 -24.05 18.00 4.66
N ASN A 213 -23.30 18.79 3.88
CA ASN A 213 -23.82 19.93 3.15
C ASN A 213 -24.84 19.50 2.06
N VAL A 214 -24.61 18.38 1.38
CA VAL A 214 -25.60 17.81 0.43
C VAL A 214 -26.92 17.50 1.14
N LEU A 215 -26.89 16.83 2.28
CA LEU A 215 -28.13 16.51 3.01
C LEU A 215 -28.86 17.75 3.53
N TYR A 216 -28.14 18.85 3.77
CA TYR A 216 -28.75 20.11 4.17
C TYR A 216 -29.38 20.87 3.00
N GLU A 217 -28.67 20.94 1.87
CA GLU A 217 -29.12 21.63 0.66
C GLU A 217 -30.22 20.87 -0.10
N TYR A 218 -30.21 19.54 0.00
CA TYR A 218 -31.16 18.65 -0.65
C TYR A 218 -31.97 17.87 0.40
N PRO A 219 -32.83 18.53 1.19
CA PRO A 219 -33.55 17.89 2.30
C PRO A 219 -34.60 16.86 1.85
N ALA A 220 -34.90 16.81 0.55
CA ALA A 220 -35.73 15.77 -0.06
C ALA A 220 -34.98 14.43 -0.19
N ILE A 221 -33.64 14.44 -0.18
CA ILE A 221 -32.83 13.23 -0.19
C ILE A 221 -33.00 12.50 1.15
N ARG A 222 -33.55 11.29 1.10
CA ARG A 222 -33.80 10.42 2.26
C ARG A 222 -33.08 9.09 2.16
N THR A 223 -32.49 8.78 1.02
CA THR A 223 -31.74 7.55 0.78
C THR A 223 -30.35 7.89 0.26
N MET A 224 -29.30 7.27 0.81
CA MET A 224 -27.94 7.43 0.30
C MET A 224 -27.23 6.07 0.18
N HIS A 225 -26.62 5.83 -0.97
CA HIS A 225 -25.69 4.73 -1.20
C HIS A 225 -24.29 5.28 -1.50
N LEU A 226 -23.27 4.70 -0.89
CA LEU A 226 -21.87 5.12 -1.05
C LEU A 226 -20.98 3.95 -1.44
N TRP A 227 -20.07 4.15 -2.39
CA TRP A 227 -19.04 3.18 -2.77
C TRP A 227 -17.65 3.76 -2.47
N ASP A 228 -16.84 3.03 -1.69
CA ASP A 228 -15.46 3.38 -1.32
C ASP A 228 -14.65 2.09 -1.13
N ASP A 229 -13.34 2.14 -1.37
CA ASP A 229 -12.43 1.00 -1.29
C ASP A 229 -11.73 0.90 0.08
N ARG A 230 -11.64 2.00 0.84
CA ARG A 230 -10.73 2.09 1.98
C ARG A 230 -11.41 1.64 3.27
N PRO A 231 -11.00 0.52 3.89
CA PRO A 231 -11.66 0.00 5.09
C PRO A 231 -11.73 1.02 6.23
N CYS A 232 -10.69 1.85 6.36
CA CYS A 232 -10.64 2.91 7.39
C CYS A 232 -11.61 4.06 7.12
N GLN A 233 -11.91 4.40 5.86
CA GLN A 233 -12.95 5.40 5.54
C GLN A 233 -14.33 4.79 5.68
N ILE A 234 -14.51 3.55 5.21
CA ILE A 234 -15.77 2.82 5.32
C ILE A 234 -16.24 2.74 6.77
N ALA A 235 -15.37 2.33 7.70
CA ALA A 235 -15.71 2.25 9.12
C ALA A 235 -16.21 3.61 9.68
N LYS A 236 -15.57 4.71 9.27
CA LYS A 236 -15.98 6.05 9.68
C LYS A 236 -17.28 6.52 9.01
N PHE A 237 -17.49 6.19 7.73
CA PHE A 237 -18.76 6.49 7.05
C PHE A 237 -19.92 5.68 7.59
N ARG A 238 -19.72 4.44 8.05
CA ARG A 238 -20.76 3.69 8.78
C ARG A 238 -21.19 4.43 10.05
N GLN A 239 -20.24 4.96 10.80
CA GLN A 239 -20.53 5.77 11.98
C GLN A 239 -21.28 7.07 11.61
N ALA A 240 -20.81 7.79 10.59
CA ALA A 240 -21.46 9.01 10.12
C ALA A 240 -22.88 8.76 9.56
N GLY A 241 -23.06 7.68 8.80
CA GLY A 241 -24.36 7.26 8.28
C GLY A 241 -25.35 6.96 9.39
N GLN A 242 -24.93 6.26 10.45
CA GLN A 242 -25.77 6.04 11.63
C GLN A 242 -26.17 7.37 12.29
N GLU A 243 -25.24 8.33 12.39
CA GLU A 243 -25.55 9.66 12.90
C GLU A 243 -26.60 10.39 12.04
N TRP A 244 -26.51 10.29 10.71
CA TRP A 244 -27.49 10.88 9.80
C TRP A 244 -28.88 10.23 9.92
N LEU A 245 -28.94 8.92 10.13
CA LEU A 245 -30.19 8.19 10.42
C LEU A 245 -30.79 8.61 11.76
N ASP A 246 -29.98 8.66 12.83
CA ASP A 246 -30.43 9.05 14.17
C ASP A 246 -30.98 10.49 14.19
N LYS A 247 -30.35 11.39 13.42
CA LYS A 247 -30.79 12.78 13.23
C LYS A 247 -31.97 12.93 12.27
N LYS A 248 -32.47 11.83 11.69
CA LYS A 248 -33.54 11.82 10.67
C LYS A 248 -33.23 12.71 9.47
N MET A 249 -31.95 12.79 9.10
CA MET A 249 -31.51 13.41 7.84
C MET A 249 -31.68 12.43 6.68
N LEU A 250 -31.48 11.15 6.95
CA LEU A 250 -31.75 10.05 6.03
C LEU A 250 -32.73 9.07 6.70
N ASP A 251 -33.49 8.36 5.88
CA ASP A 251 -34.29 7.20 6.26
C ASP A 251 -33.52 5.89 5.95
N TYR A 252 -32.59 5.93 5.00
CA TYR A 252 -31.73 4.80 4.64
C TYR A 252 -30.31 5.24 4.26
N PHE A 253 -29.31 4.50 4.74
CA PHE A 253 -27.91 4.68 4.39
C PHE A 253 -27.24 3.32 4.20
N GLU A 254 -26.51 3.17 3.09
CA GLU A 254 -25.68 2.00 2.82
C GLU A 254 -24.32 2.44 2.29
N ILE A 255 -23.28 1.73 2.71
CA ILE A 255 -21.94 1.84 2.13
C ILE A 255 -21.45 0.47 1.65
N THR A 256 -21.23 0.37 0.34
CA THR A 256 -20.69 -0.80 -0.33
C THR A 256 -19.17 -0.73 -0.33
N VAL A 257 -18.53 -1.80 0.15
CA VAL A 257 -17.07 -1.97 0.10
C VAL A 257 -16.69 -2.41 -1.30
N VAL A 258 -15.88 -1.61 -1.98
CA VAL A 258 -15.32 -2.00 -3.28
C VAL A 258 -13.95 -2.64 -3.05
N GLN A 259 -13.73 -3.80 -3.65
CA GLN A 259 -12.46 -4.52 -3.51
C GLN A 259 -11.37 -3.79 -4.30
N GLU A 260 -10.28 -3.46 -3.62
CA GLU A 260 -9.10 -2.84 -4.24
C GLU A 260 -8.50 -3.77 -5.30
N SER A 261 -8.42 -3.31 -6.55
CA SER A 261 -7.70 -3.99 -7.63
C SER A 261 -6.24 -3.55 -7.64
N MET A 262 -5.30 -4.50 -7.57
CA MET A 262 -3.87 -4.19 -7.60
C MET A 262 -3.40 -4.04 -9.04
N VAL A 263 -3.50 -2.80 -9.55
CA VAL A 263 -2.93 -2.42 -10.84
C VAL A 263 -1.72 -1.54 -10.60
N TYR A 264 -0.68 -1.79 -11.38
CA TYR A 264 0.60 -1.09 -11.31
C TYR A 264 0.87 -0.40 -12.64
N LEU A 265 1.71 0.63 -12.64
CA LEU A 265 2.21 1.19 -13.88
C LEU A 265 3.16 0.18 -14.55
N ASP A 266 3.41 0.39 -15.85
CA ASP A 266 4.57 -0.23 -16.50
C ASP A 266 5.83 -0.01 -15.62
N PRO A 267 6.62 -1.06 -15.33
CA PRO A 267 7.71 -0.96 -14.39
C PRO A 267 8.71 0.15 -14.70
N GLN A 268 9.07 0.34 -15.97
CA GLN A 268 10.03 1.35 -16.36
C GLN A 268 9.44 2.76 -16.23
N ARG A 269 8.18 2.94 -16.62
CA ARG A 269 7.45 4.19 -16.41
C ARG A 269 7.36 4.54 -14.93
N GLU A 270 7.07 3.56 -14.08
CA GLU A 270 6.99 3.75 -12.65
C GLU A 270 8.33 4.18 -12.04
N ILE A 271 9.42 3.49 -12.42
CA ILE A 271 10.78 3.86 -12.04
C ILE A 271 11.07 5.30 -12.44
N ASN A 272 10.77 5.69 -13.68
CA ASN A 272 10.99 7.05 -14.16
C ASN A 272 10.19 8.09 -13.36
N LEU A 273 8.92 7.80 -13.08
CA LEU A 273 8.05 8.67 -12.29
C LEU A 273 8.61 8.88 -10.88
N VAL A 274 8.96 7.80 -10.18
CA VAL A 274 9.49 7.89 -8.82
C VAL A 274 10.85 8.58 -8.77
N LEU A 275 11.73 8.32 -9.74
CA LEU A 275 13.01 9.03 -9.84
C LEU A 275 12.80 10.53 -10.07
N ALA A 276 11.83 10.93 -10.91
CA ALA A 276 11.48 12.33 -11.09
C ALA A 276 10.90 12.96 -9.81
N MET A 277 10.07 12.23 -9.06
CA MET A 277 9.58 12.67 -7.74
C MET A 277 10.73 12.92 -6.75
N VAL A 278 11.69 11.99 -6.69
CA VAL A 278 12.88 12.09 -5.84
C VAL A 278 13.76 13.27 -6.25
N GLU A 279 13.96 13.45 -7.56
CA GLU A 279 14.74 14.57 -8.07
C GLU A 279 14.09 15.91 -7.72
N ALA A 280 12.78 16.06 -7.95
CA ALA A 280 12.03 17.26 -7.58
C ALA A 280 12.12 17.54 -6.06
N ASN A 281 12.01 16.50 -5.23
CA ASN A 281 12.19 16.61 -3.79
C ASN A 281 13.60 17.10 -3.44
N ASN A 282 14.64 16.52 -4.04
CA ASN A 282 16.02 16.87 -3.74
C ASN A 282 16.37 18.29 -4.20
N ARG A 283 15.86 18.74 -5.35
CA ARG A 283 15.99 20.14 -5.79
C ARG A 283 15.37 21.10 -4.77
N GLN A 284 14.22 20.73 -4.20
CA GLN A 284 13.58 21.53 -3.17
C GLN A 284 14.37 21.55 -1.85
N VAL A 285 15.03 20.44 -1.49
CA VAL A 285 15.98 20.42 -0.36
C VAL A 285 17.13 21.40 -0.61
N ASP A 286 17.70 21.41 -1.81
CA ASP A 286 18.80 22.31 -2.16
C ASP A 286 18.39 23.80 -2.03
N ILE A 287 17.15 24.14 -2.43
CA ILE A 287 16.57 25.49 -2.24
C ILE A 287 16.43 25.83 -0.75
N GLU A 288 15.86 24.93 0.05
CA GLU A 288 15.68 25.12 1.50
C GLU A 288 17.02 25.32 2.22
N GLU A 289 18.06 24.58 1.84
CA GLU A 289 19.40 24.68 2.43
C GLU A 289 20.12 25.99 2.09
N GLN A 290 19.80 26.58 0.94
CA GLN A 290 20.30 27.90 0.53
C GLN A 290 19.50 29.06 1.17
N GLY A 291 18.56 28.75 2.08
CA GLY A 291 17.71 29.74 2.73
C GLY A 291 16.51 30.21 1.89
N GLY A 292 16.19 29.47 0.81
CA GLY A 292 15.00 29.69 0.00
C GLY A 292 13.71 29.28 0.72
N PRO A 293 12.55 29.53 0.09
CA PRO A 293 11.24 29.25 0.69
C PRO A 293 10.97 27.74 0.79
N PHE A 294 10.20 27.35 1.80
CA PHE A 294 9.65 26.01 1.90
C PHE A 294 8.50 25.85 0.90
N LEU A 295 8.62 24.91 -0.03
CA LEU A 295 7.46 24.52 -0.83
C LEU A 295 6.50 23.73 0.06
N VAL A 296 5.25 24.15 0.21
CA VAL A 296 4.21 23.27 0.77
C VAL A 296 3.37 22.78 -0.42
N PRO A 297 3.36 21.48 -0.74
CA PRO A 297 2.67 21.00 -1.92
C PRO A 297 1.16 21.01 -1.71
N GLY A 298 0.42 21.51 -2.69
CA GLY A 298 -1.03 21.60 -2.62
C GLY A 298 -1.51 22.58 -1.55
N ILE A 299 -0.88 23.76 -1.47
CA ILE A 299 -1.45 24.93 -0.78
C ILE A 299 -2.64 25.44 -1.60
N GLY A 300 -3.68 25.87 -0.90
CA GLY A 300 -4.85 26.52 -1.48
C GLY A 300 -5.58 27.35 -0.43
N ALA A 301 -6.73 27.90 -0.81
CA ALA A 301 -7.56 28.66 0.12
C ALA A 301 -8.06 27.78 1.27
N VAL A 302 -8.23 28.37 2.46
CA VAL A 302 -8.89 27.70 3.60
C VAL A 302 -10.33 27.39 3.18
N PRO A 303 -10.75 26.11 3.14
CA PRO A 303 -12.13 25.79 2.84
C PRO A 303 -13.05 26.42 3.89
N ARG A 304 -14.16 27.02 3.45
CA ARG A 304 -15.10 27.66 4.37
C ARG A 304 -16.09 26.63 4.89
N THR A 305 -16.05 26.35 6.19
CA THR A 305 -17.14 25.65 6.87
C THR A 305 -18.31 26.60 7.08
N ARG A 306 -19.52 26.11 6.78
CA ARG A 306 -20.77 26.83 7.00
C ARG A 306 -20.89 27.33 8.44
N PRO A 307 -21.28 28.59 8.69
CA PRO A 307 -21.44 29.12 10.04
C PRO A 307 -22.33 28.23 10.92
N GLU A 308 -23.40 27.67 10.36
CA GLU A 308 -24.38 26.82 11.03
C GLU A 308 -23.80 25.46 11.49
N LEU A 309 -22.66 25.07 10.91
CA LEU A 309 -21.95 23.83 11.25
C LEU A 309 -20.80 24.07 12.24
N ARG A 310 -20.32 25.31 12.41
CA ARG A 310 -19.19 25.65 13.29
C ARG A 310 -19.44 25.26 14.75
N ASP A 311 -20.65 25.48 15.25
CA ASP A 311 -21.00 25.21 16.65
C ASP A 311 -21.45 23.77 16.90
N ARG A 312 -21.71 23.00 15.84
CA ARG A 312 -22.20 21.62 15.97
C ARG A 312 -21.12 20.63 16.41
N LYS A 313 -19.89 21.10 16.68
CA LYS A 313 -18.69 20.26 16.89
C LYS A 313 -18.53 19.19 15.82
N ILE A 314 -19.06 19.46 14.62
CA ILE A 314 -18.81 18.62 13.45
C ILE A 314 -17.31 18.76 13.20
N TRP A 315 -16.63 17.63 13.30
CA TRP A 315 -15.18 17.44 13.32
C TRP A 315 -14.42 18.54 12.55
N ASP A 316 -13.51 19.25 13.22
CA ASP A 316 -12.64 20.23 12.56
C ASP A 316 -11.84 19.51 11.45
N PRO A 317 -12.04 19.83 10.16
CA PRO A 317 -11.32 19.17 9.06
C PRO A 317 -9.84 19.54 9.04
N TYR A 318 -9.43 20.47 9.91
CA TYR A 318 -8.11 21.03 9.95
C TYR A 318 -7.28 20.49 11.11
N GLU A 319 -6.01 20.23 10.80
CA GLU A 319 -4.98 20.02 11.80
C GLU A 319 -3.89 21.06 11.56
N THR A 320 -3.39 21.68 12.64
CA THR A 320 -2.26 22.62 12.49
C THR A 320 -1.07 21.84 11.92
N TYR A 321 -0.59 22.30 10.77
CA TYR A 321 0.55 21.71 10.09
C TYR A 321 1.75 22.62 10.23
N VAL A 322 2.85 22.04 10.70
CA VAL A 322 4.17 22.65 10.66
C VAL A 322 4.92 21.97 9.53
N PRO A 323 5.27 22.69 8.45
CA PRO A 323 6.12 22.17 7.39
C PRO A 323 7.37 21.52 7.99
N GLN A 324 7.53 20.24 7.71
CA GLN A 324 8.73 19.51 8.13
C GLN A 324 9.84 19.81 7.13
N ARG A 325 11.07 20.00 7.62
CA ARG A 325 12.24 20.15 6.74
C ARG A 325 12.36 18.91 5.86
N ARG A 326 12.49 19.11 4.55
CA ARG A 326 12.67 18.00 3.63
C ARG A 326 14.04 17.38 3.81
N HIS A 327 14.14 16.12 3.38
CA HIS A 327 15.37 15.37 3.44
C HIS A 327 15.76 14.94 2.04
N ARG A 328 17.07 14.97 1.77
CA ARG A 328 17.62 14.43 0.54
C ARG A 328 17.36 12.91 0.52
N ILE A 329 16.85 12.43 -0.60
CA ILE A 329 16.53 11.04 -0.85
C ILE A 329 17.57 10.45 -1.80
N GLU A 330 18.22 9.37 -1.37
CA GLU A 330 19.13 8.56 -2.20
C GLU A 330 18.43 7.21 -2.45
N VAL A 331 18.07 6.94 -3.71
CA VAL A 331 17.48 5.67 -4.11
C VAL A 331 18.61 4.66 -4.31
N THR A 332 18.52 3.52 -3.67
CA THR A 332 19.51 2.45 -3.69
C THR A 332 18.84 1.10 -3.86
N ARG A 333 19.58 0.10 -4.36
CA ARG A 333 19.11 -1.29 -4.35
C ARG A 333 19.22 -1.84 -2.92
N ILE A 334 18.13 -2.42 -2.43
CA ILE A 334 18.02 -3.05 -1.11
C ILE A 334 17.69 -4.51 -1.33
N VAL A 335 18.51 -5.40 -0.76
CA VAL A 335 18.20 -6.83 -0.72
C VAL A 335 17.11 -7.07 0.31
N ARG A 336 15.95 -7.54 -0.15
CA ARG A 336 14.83 -7.87 0.73
C ARG A 336 15.02 -9.22 1.40
N TYR A 337 15.43 -10.22 0.63
CA TYR A 337 15.73 -11.56 1.10
C TYR A 337 16.67 -12.27 0.12
N THR A 338 17.35 -13.28 0.64
CA THR A 338 18.02 -14.31 -0.15
C THR A 338 17.13 -15.54 -0.15
N GLY A 339 16.89 -16.13 -1.33
CA GLY A 339 15.93 -17.21 -1.48
C GLY A 339 16.17 -18.07 -2.71
N VAL A 340 15.35 -19.13 -2.83
CA VAL A 340 15.21 -19.87 -4.10
C VAL A 340 14.16 -19.17 -4.94
N MET A 341 14.59 -18.63 -6.08
CA MET A 341 13.73 -17.98 -7.07
C MET A 341 13.38 -18.95 -8.18
N PHE A 342 12.12 -18.94 -8.61
CA PHE A 342 11.65 -19.76 -9.73
C PHE A 342 11.48 -18.91 -10.99
N SER A 343 11.67 -19.52 -12.15
CA SER A 343 11.42 -18.83 -13.42
C SER A 343 9.95 -18.46 -13.60
N GLU A 344 9.69 -17.47 -14.44
CA GLU A 344 8.32 -17.03 -14.73
C GLU A 344 7.46 -18.17 -15.30
N ALA A 345 8.03 -19.10 -16.08
CA ALA A 345 7.30 -20.27 -16.56
C ALA A 345 6.90 -21.21 -15.41
N VAL A 346 7.80 -21.47 -14.45
CA VAL A 346 7.49 -22.29 -13.28
C VAL A 346 6.43 -21.61 -12.41
N GLN A 347 6.59 -20.30 -12.16
CA GLN A 347 5.62 -19.53 -11.38
C GLN A 347 4.25 -19.50 -12.06
N ARG A 348 4.20 -19.36 -13.39
CA ARG A 348 2.95 -19.44 -14.16
C ARG A 348 2.28 -20.80 -14.00
N ILE A 349 3.02 -21.90 -14.13
CA ILE A 349 2.47 -23.25 -13.88
C ILE A 349 1.92 -23.33 -12.45
N MET A 350 2.62 -22.77 -11.46
CA MET A 350 2.12 -22.71 -10.10
C MET A 350 0.81 -21.93 -10.00
N ARG A 351 0.70 -20.75 -10.63
CA ARG A 351 -0.49 -19.89 -10.62
C ARG A 351 -1.68 -20.51 -11.34
N ASP A 352 -1.48 -21.00 -12.56
CA ASP A 352 -2.54 -21.61 -13.39
C ASP A 352 -3.24 -22.75 -12.66
N LYS A 353 -2.49 -23.49 -11.84
CA LYS A 353 -2.99 -24.62 -11.07
C LYS A 353 -3.74 -24.21 -9.80
N LEU A 354 -3.66 -22.95 -9.37
CA LEU A 354 -4.51 -22.39 -8.31
C LEU A 354 -5.93 -22.06 -8.82
N GLY A 355 -6.17 -22.11 -10.13
CA GLY A 355 -7.46 -21.77 -10.73
C GLY A 355 -7.77 -20.26 -10.72
N GLY A 356 -6.78 -19.43 -10.40
CA GLY A 356 -6.89 -17.98 -10.50
C GLY A 356 -6.39 -17.51 -11.86
N SER A 357 -7.25 -16.90 -12.67
CA SER A 357 -6.79 -16.05 -13.77
C SER A 357 -6.08 -14.84 -13.15
N HIS A 358 -4.79 -14.64 -13.46
CA HIS A 358 -4.06 -13.47 -12.98
C HIS A 358 -4.73 -12.20 -13.53
N PRO A 359 -5.06 -11.19 -12.71
CA PRO A 359 -5.78 -9.99 -13.16
C PRO A 359 -5.09 -9.25 -14.32
N GLN A 360 -3.75 -9.30 -14.40
CA GLN A 360 -3.00 -8.64 -15.46
C GLN A 360 -2.98 -9.40 -16.80
N ASP A 361 -3.35 -10.68 -16.84
CA ASP A 361 -3.33 -11.47 -18.07
C ASP A 361 -4.51 -11.16 -19.01
N GLY A 362 -5.50 -10.40 -18.53
CA GLY A 362 -6.70 -10.04 -19.29
C GLY A 362 -6.47 -9.14 -20.51
N HIS A 363 -5.30 -8.51 -20.66
CA HIS A 363 -5.12 -7.47 -21.68
C HIS A 363 -4.29 -7.87 -22.91
N ASN A 364 -3.55 -8.98 -22.90
CA ASN A 364 -2.72 -9.38 -24.05
C ASN A 364 -2.74 -10.88 -24.39
N HIS A 365 -3.38 -11.75 -23.61
CA HIS A 365 -3.12 -13.20 -23.70
C HIS A 365 -4.05 -14.05 -24.57
N THR A 366 -5.14 -13.51 -25.14
CA THR A 366 -5.98 -14.30 -26.06
C THR A 366 -5.26 -14.67 -27.37
N LEU A 367 -4.21 -13.95 -27.77
CA LEU A 367 -3.53 -14.18 -29.06
C LEU A 367 -2.30 -15.12 -29.01
N LEU A 368 -1.62 -15.28 -27.86
CA LEU A 368 -0.41 -16.09 -27.78
C LEU A 368 -0.67 -17.58 -27.48
N PHE A 369 -1.77 -17.91 -26.77
CA PHE A 369 -2.09 -19.31 -26.46
C PHE A 369 -2.66 -20.09 -27.66
N GLN A 370 -3.26 -19.40 -28.63
CA GLN A 370 -3.80 -20.03 -29.84
C GLN A 370 -2.72 -20.33 -30.90
N HIS A 371 -1.58 -19.64 -30.86
CA HIS A 371 -0.54 -19.81 -31.88
C HIS A 371 0.44 -20.97 -31.60
N HIS A 372 0.63 -21.38 -30.35
CA HIS A 372 1.52 -22.51 -30.03
C HIS A 372 0.83 -23.88 -30.09
N ILE A 373 -0.50 -23.95 -29.98
CA ILE A 373 -1.25 -25.21 -30.12
C ILE A 373 -1.48 -25.57 -31.60
N ASN A 374 -1.47 -24.59 -32.52
CA ASN A 374 -1.84 -24.83 -33.92
C ASN A 374 -0.70 -25.17 -34.89
N ASN A 375 0.55 -25.34 -34.44
CA ASN A 375 1.69 -25.52 -35.35
C ASN A 375 2.45 -26.86 -35.27
N ASN A 376 1.90 -27.89 -34.61
CA ASN A 376 2.47 -29.24 -34.64
C ASN A 376 1.40 -30.29 -35.02
N ASN A 377 0.97 -30.25 -36.28
CA ASN A 377 0.32 -31.41 -36.91
C ASN A 377 1.40 -32.38 -37.38
N ASN A 378 1.80 -33.33 -36.51
CA ASN A 378 2.22 -34.67 -36.92
C ASN A 378 2.35 -35.62 -35.70
N ASN A 379 1.32 -36.48 -35.57
CA ASN A 379 1.30 -37.87 -35.09
C ASN A 379 1.87 -38.27 -33.71
N ASN A 380 0.94 -38.79 -32.90
CA ASN A 380 1.12 -39.78 -31.82
C ASN A 380 1.93 -39.37 -30.58
N THR A 381 1.36 -38.47 -29.76
CA THR A 381 1.65 -38.46 -28.31
C THR A 381 0.42 -38.03 -27.52
N LEU A 382 -0.15 -39.01 -26.82
CA LEU A 382 -0.94 -38.92 -25.58
C LEU A 382 -2.12 -37.91 -25.55
N HIS A 383 -3.27 -38.40 -25.98
CA HIS A 383 -4.56 -37.92 -25.49
C HIS A 383 -4.66 -38.19 -23.98
N ASP A 384 -4.78 -37.11 -23.20
CA ASP A 384 -5.65 -36.91 -22.03
C ASP A 384 -4.96 -36.02 -20.98
N THR A 385 -4.77 -34.73 -21.32
CA THR A 385 -4.45 -33.68 -20.34
C THR A 385 -5.75 -33.17 -19.70
N THR A 386 -6.55 -34.09 -19.19
CA THR A 386 -7.54 -33.73 -18.17
C THR A 386 -6.82 -32.96 -17.08
N THR A 387 -7.44 -31.85 -16.73
CA THR A 387 -7.00 -30.75 -15.88
C THR A 387 -6.86 -31.16 -14.41
N THR A 388 -6.27 -32.32 -14.11
CA THR A 388 -5.98 -32.69 -12.73
C THR A 388 -4.93 -31.73 -12.17
N PRO A 389 -5.23 -31.03 -11.06
CA PRO A 389 -4.24 -30.22 -10.37
C PRO A 389 -3.12 -31.13 -9.87
N TRP A 390 -1.89 -30.66 -10.05
CA TRP A 390 -0.66 -31.33 -9.61
C TRP A 390 -0.42 -31.32 -8.09
N VAL A 391 -1.21 -30.54 -7.35
CA VAL A 391 -1.27 -30.44 -5.89
C VAL A 391 -2.67 -29.94 -5.60
N ASP A 392 -3.46 -30.72 -4.89
CA ASP A 392 -4.76 -30.24 -4.44
C ASP A 392 -4.63 -29.21 -3.33
N ARG A 393 -5.59 -28.28 -3.29
CA ARG A 393 -5.75 -27.35 -2.17
C ARG A 393 -5.88 -28.13 -0.84
N PRO A 394 -5.44 -27.54 0.30
CA PRO A 394 -5.74 -28.09 1.61
C PRO A 394 -7.24 -28.35 1.71
N LEU A 395 -7.63 -29.42 2.40
CA LEU A 395 -9.02 -29.89 2.43
C LEU A 395 -9.98 -28.76 2.86
N VAL A 396 -9.56 -27.89 3.77
CA VAL A 396 -10.35 -26.76 4.28
C VAL A 396 -10.66 -25.70 3.20
N LEU A 397 -9.78 -25.57 2.20
CA LEU A 397 -9.91 -24.58 1.13
C LEU A 397 -10.65 -25.13 -0.10
N ARG A 398 -10.89 -26.44 -0.16
CA ARG A 398 -11.66 -27.06 -1.25
C ARG A 398 -13.11 -26.56 -1.16
N GLY A 399 -13.58 -25.91 -2.22
CA GLY A 399 -14.92 -25.32 -2.29
C GLY A 399 -15.03 -23.88 -1.77
N GLN A 400 -13.93 -23.27 -1.28
CA GLN A 400 -13.93 -21.84 -0.97
C GLN A 400 -13.88 -20.98 -2.23
N ASP A 401 -14.50 -19.80 -2.12
CA ASP A 401 -14.48 -18.74 -3.14
C ASP A 401 -13.09 -18.10 -3.21
N LEU A 402 -12.37 -18.41 -4.29
CA LEU A 402 -10.99 -17.96 -4.51
C LEU A 402 -10.88 -16.49 -4.94
N SER A 403 -12.00 -15.82 -5.28
CA SER A 403 -11.97 -14.40 -5.66
C SER A 403 -11.44 -13.47 -4.55
N LYS A 404 -11.44 -13.96 -3.31
CA LYS A 404 -10.97 -13.24 -2.11
C LYS A 404 -9.49 -13.47 -1.80
N TRP A 405 -8.88 -14.44 -2.45
CA TRP A 405 -7.50 -14.85 -2.19
C TRP A 405 -6.54 -14.09 -3.10
N VAL A 406 -5.47 -13.57 -2.52
CA VAL A 406 -4.38 -12.93 -3.25
C VAL A 406 -3.26 -13.94 -3.45
N ILE A 407 -2.86 -14.13 -4.70
CA ILE A 407 -1.69 -14.91 -5.07
C ILE A 407 -0.48 -13.96 -5.05
N PRO A 408 0.63 -14.28 -4.37
CA PRO A 408 1.82 -13.44 -4.41
C PRO A 408 2.38 -13.30 -5.83
N ASP A 409 2.88 -12.11 -6.17
CA ASP A 409 3.51 -11.86 -7.48
C ASP A 409 4.77 -12.72 -7.66
N ASP A 410 5.54 -12.93 -6.58
CA ASP A 410 6.74 -13.75 -6.55
C ASP A 410 6.53 -15.03 -5.73
N LEU A 411 6.44 -16.17 -6.39
CA LEU A 411 6.50 -17.47 -5.74
C LEU A 411 7.98 -17.85 -5.55
N HIS A 412 8.40 -18.02 -4.30
CA HIS A 412 9.80 -18.26 -3.94
C HIS A 412 9.91 -19.00 -2.59
N VAL A 413 11.11 -19.49 -2.27
CA VAL A 413 11.44 -20.00 -0.93
C VAL A 413 12.37 -18.99 -0.26
N THR A 414 11.91 -18.31 0.79
CA THR A 414 12.80 -17.42 1.57
C THR A 414 13.78 -18.26 2.38
N LEU A 415 15.08 -18.07 2.16
CA LEU A 415 16.14 -18.75 2.90
C LEU A 415 16.64 -17.91 4.10
N CYS A 416 16.83 -16.60 3.87
CA CYS A 416 17.06 -15.62 4.92
C CYS A 416 16.54 -14.22 4.55
N LEU A 417 16.17 -13.43 5.56
CA LEU A 417 15.83 -12.01 5.37
C LEU A 417 17.10 -11.19 5.14
N GLY A 418 17.06 -10.28 4.16
CA GLY A 418 18.20 -9.48 3.72
C GLY A 418 19.27 -10.28 2.97
N THR A 419 20.46 -9.68 2.89
CA THR A 419 21.65 -10.25 2.26
C THR A 419 22.17 -11.46 3.06
N GLY A 420 22.40 -12.57 2.37
CA GLY A 420 23.10 -13.72 2.95
C GLY A 420 24.54 -13.35 3.31
N THR A 421 25.03 -13.76 4.48
CA THR A 421 26.46 -13.56 4.77
C THR A 421 27.29 -14.42 3.81
N PRO A 422 28.55 -14.06 3.50
CA PRO A 422 29.39 -14.85 2.60
C PRO A 422 29.46 -16.33 2.99
N GLU A 423 29.58 -16.61 4.29
CA GLU A 423 29.63 -17.98 4.83
C GLU A 423 28.31 -18.72 4.63
N TYR A 424 27.19 -18.02 4.79
CA TYR A 424 25.86 -18.59 4.55
C TYR A 424 25.61 -18.84 3.07
N LEU A 425 25.99 -17.90 2.20
CA LEU A 425 25.91 -18.08 0.75
C LEU A 425 26.74 -19.28 0.30
N GLU A 426 27.96 -19.44 0.81
CA GLU A 426 28.78 -20.62 0.54
C GLU A 426 28.07 -21.91 0.95
N SER A 427 27.42 -21.93 2.13
CA SER A 427 26.68 -23.11 2.61
C SER A 427 25.49 -23.51 1.75
N VAL A 428 24.90 -22.59 0.96
CA VAL A 428 23.80 -22.88 0.03
C VAL A 428 24.25 -23.02 -1.42
N GLY A 429 25.57 -23.06 -1.68
CA GLY A 429 26.15 -23.18 -3.03
C GLY A 429 26.43 -21.84 -3.73
N GLY A 430 26.13 -20.71 -3.09
CA GLY A 430 26.33 -19.34 -3.56
C GLY A 430 25.23 -18.82 -4.49
N LEU A 431 25.26 -17.51 -4.77
CA LEU A 431 24.32 -16.90 -5.73
C LEU A 431 24.48 -17.53 -7.12
N GLY A 432 23.36 -17.77 -7.78
CA GLY A 432 23.28 -18.43 -9.08
C GLY A 432 23.30 -19.97 -9.04
N ALA A 433 23.47 -20.60 -7.87
CA ALA A 433 23.42 -22.06 -7.77
C ALA A 433 22.02 -22.59 -8.08
N THR A 434 21.96 -23.71 -8.79
CA THR A 434 20.70 -24.40 -9.12
C THR A 434 20.24 -25.21 -7.93
N VAL A 435 18.95 -25.14 -7.58
CA VAL A 435 18.38 -25.88 -6.45
C VAL A 435 17.19 -26.71 -6.92
N LEU A 436 17.12 -27.96 -6.47
CA LEU A 436 15.99 -28.86 -6.67
C LEU A 436 15.14 -28.89 -5.40
N VAL A 437 13.95 -28.31 -5.49
CA VAL A 437 13.03 -28.10 -4.38
C VAL A 437 11.86 -29.07 -4.49
N GLU A 438 11.82 -30.09 -3.63
CA GLU A 438 10.75 -31.09 -3.60
C GLU A 438 9.59 -30.61 -2.72
N VAL A 439 8.35 -30.75 -3.21
CA VAL A 439 7.14 -30.48 -2.42
C VAL A 439 6.85 -31.65 -1.51
N GLU A 440 6.81 -31.39 -0.20
CA GLU A 440 6.61 -32.41 0.83
C GLU A 440 5.16 -32.49 1.29
N SER A 441 4.55 -31.33 1.57
CA SER A 441 3.21 -31.22 2.15
C SER A 441 2.58 -29.87 1.86
N VAL A 442 1.28 -29.76 2.12
CA VAL A 442 0.49 -28.54 2.05
C VAL A 442 0.18 -28.06 3.45
N GLY A 443 0.17 -26.75 3.70
CA GLY A 443 -0.20 -26.22 5.00
C GLY A 443 -1.09 -24.98 4.90
N GLU A 444 -1.83 -24.73 5.97
CA GLU A 444 -2.73 -23.59 6.07
C GLU A 444 -2.59 -22.86 7.40
N LEU A 445 -3.01 -21.59 7.41
CA LEU A 445 -3.14 -20.82 8.64
C LEU A 445 -4.52 -20.19 8.71
N GLU A 446 -5.34 -20.65 9.65
CA GLU A 446 -6.64 -20.06 10.01
C GLU A 446 -7.59 -19.82 8.83
N ASN A 447 -7.58 -20.67 7.79
CA ASN A 447 -8.34 -20.47 6.55
C ASN A 447 -8.02 -19.15 5.82
N ARG A 448 -6.85 -18.56 6.09
CA ARG A 448 -6.41 -17.26 5.55
C ARG A 448 -5.10 -17.32 4.80
N ILE A 449 -4.35 -18.41 4.89
CA ILE A 449 -3.10 -18.61 4.16
C ILE A 449 -3.03 -20.05 3.71
N TRP A 450 -2.47 -20.25 2.53
CA TRP A 450 -2.01 -21.55 2.06
C TRP A 450 -0.57 -21.46 1.58
N ALA A 451 0.24 -22.44 1.97
CA ALA A 451 1.61 -22.61 1.51
C ALA A 451 1.93 -24.07 1.17
N LEU A 452 2.99 -24.26 0.39
CA LEU A 452 3.62 -25.56 0.16
C LEU A 452 4.85 -25.68 1.05
N LYS A 453 4.93 -26.71 1.89
CA LYS A 453 6.18 -27.09 2.56
C LYS A 453 7.07 -27.77 1.54
N VAL A 454 8.33 -27.34 1.51
CA VAL A 454 9.31 -27.88 0.59
C VAL A 454 10.55 -28.34 1.33
N LYS A 455 11.27 -29.26 0.72
CA LYS A 455 12.57 -29.77 1.18
C LYS A 455 13.56 -29.84 0.02
N GLU A 456 14.83 -29.94 0.35
CA GLU A 456 15.85 -30.26 -0.64
C GLU A 456 15.64 -31.67 -1.19
N MET A 457 15.78 -31.83 -2.50
CA MET A 457 15.73 -33.15 -3.14
C MET A 457 17.02 -33.93 -2.85
N ASN A 458 16.90 -35.13 -2.28
CA ASN A 458 18.07 -35.99 -2.04
C ASN A 458 18.55 -36.64 -3.35
N LEU A 459 19.71 -36.18 -3.85
CA LEU A 459 20.31 -36.65 -5.10
C LEU A 459 20.82 -38.10 -5.03
N GLY A 460 21.16 -38.60 -3.83
CA GLY A 460 21.73 -39.94 -3.66
C GLY A 460 20.79 -41.07 -4.07
N VAL A 461 19.48 -40.79 -4.15
CA VAL A 461 18.44 -41.77 -4.55
C VAL A 461 18.39 -41.96 -6.07
N LEU A 462 18.87 -41.00 -6.87
CA LEU A 462 18.71 -41.03 -8.33
C LEU A 462 19.89 -41.65 -9.07
N SER A 463 21.10 -41.59 -8.50
CA SER A 463 22.28 -42.22 -9.07
C SER A 463 22.22 -43.73 -8.85
N GLY A 464 21.52 -44.46 -9.72
CA GLY A 464 21.36 -45.93 -9.69
C GLY A 464 22.64 -46.75 -9.96
N GLY A 465 23.79 -46.30 -9.46
CA GLY A 465 25.11 -46.90 -9.69
C GLY A 465 25.83 -47.22 -8.39
N GLY A 466 25.87 -48.51 -8.04
CA GLY A 466 26.96 -49.26 -7.39
C GLY A 466 27.69 -48.66 -6.19
N ASP A 467 27.55 -49.36 -5.05
CA ASP A 467 28.56 -49.49 -3.99
C ASP A 467 28.81 -48.31 -3.02
N CYS A 468 27.75 -47.66 -2.52
CA CYS A 468 27.84 -46.88 -1.27
C CYS A 468 26.96 -47.50 -0.18
N GLU A 469 27.59 -48.21 0.75
CA GLU A 469 26.95 -48.74 1.95
C GLU A 469 26.58 -47.59 2.92
N GLN A 470 25.32 -47.62 3.40
CA GLN A 470 24.71 -46.78 4.45
C GLN A 470 24.05 -45.44 4.06
N VAL A 471 23.48 -45.32 2.85
CA VAL A 471 22.45 -44.27 2.63
C VAL A 471 21.12 -44.77 3.22
N ALA A 472 20.49 -43.97 4.08
CA ALA A 472 19.16 -44.24 4.62
C ALA A 472 18.20 -44.52 3.45
N GLN A 473 17.60 -45.71 3.46
CA GLN A 473 16.70 -46.17 2.40
C GLN A 473 15.50 -45.21 2.35
N ASP A 474 15.39 -44.43 1.27
CA ASP A 474 14.21 -43.60 0.99
C ASP A 474 13.09 -44.56 0.58
N ASP A 475 12.17 -44.86 1.50
CA ASP A 475 11.03 -45.76 1.25
C ASP A 475 10.02 -45.17 0.25
N ASP A 476 10.20 -43.93 -0.18
CA ASP A 476 9.33 -43.25 -1.13
C ASP A 476 9.60 -43.66 -2.58
N THR A 477 8.90 -44.70 -3.03
CA THR A 477 8.99 -45.29 -4.38
C THR A 477 8.21 -44.53 -5.46
N ARG A 478 7.64 -43.36 -5.15
CA ARG A 478 6.83 -42.59 -6.10
C ARG A 478 7.68 -42.04 -7.26
N GLU A 479 7.07 -41.97 -8.44
CA GLU A 479 7.72 -41.40 -9.64
C GLU A 479 8.03 -39.90 -9.44
N VAL A 480 9.22 -39.47 -9.83
CA VAL A 480 9.65 -38.07 -9.74
C VAL A 480 9.20 -37.28 -10.97
N ARG A 481 8.66 -36.08 -10.75
CA ARG A 481 8.35 -35.11 -11.80
C ARG A 481 9.02 -33.79 -11.52
N ILE A 482 9.99 -33.45 -12.37
CA ILE A 482 10.80 -32.24 -12.27
C ILE A 482 10.27 -31.19 -13.24
N VAL A 483 9.92 -30.02 -12.70
CA VAL A 483 9.45 -28.86 -13.47
C VAL A 483 10.65 -27.95 -13.70
N ALA A 484 11.12 -27.91 -14.95
CA ALA A 484 12.29 -27.14 -15.34
C ALA A 484 11.97 -25.65 -15.54
N PRO A 485 12.97 -24.77 -15.62
CA PRO A 485 12.74 -23.31 -15.74
C PRO A 485 12.04 -22.89 -17.03
N ASN A 486 12.06 -23.70 -18.08
CA ASN A 486 11.27 -23.48 -19.29
C ASN A 486 9.80 -23.95 -19.16
N GLY A 487 9.39 -24.48 -18.01
CA GLY A 487 8.06 -25.01 -17.74
C GLY A 487 7.82 -26.46 -18.21
N GLU A 488 8.83 -27.11 -18.79
CA GLU A 488 8.70 -28.51 -19.21
C GLU A 488 8.85 -29.48 -18.02
N LEU A 489 8.21 -30.65 -18.14
CA LEU A 489 8.24 -31.72 -17.15
C LEU A 489 9.22 -32.81 -17.55
N TYR A 490 10.04 -33.26 -16.60
CA TYR A 490 11.02 -34.33 -16.77
C TYR A 490 10.80 -35.43 -15.73
N SER A 491 10.94 -36.69 -16.14
CA SER A 491 10.75 -37.86 -15.27
C SER A 491 11.98 -38.25 -14.45
N SER A 492 13.14 -37.66 -14.73
CA SER A 492 14.37 -37.88 -13.96
C SER A 492 15.36 -36.73 -14.12
N LEU A 493 16.37 -36.69 -13.25
CA LEU A 493 17.45 -35.70 -13.33
C LEU A 493 18.33 -35.92 -14.57
N GLU A 494 18.53 -37.16 -15.00
CA GLU A 494 19.26 -37.51 -16.23
C GLU A 494 18.53 -36.98 -17.46
N ALA A 495 17.20 -37.10 -17.50
CA ALA A 495 16.38 -36.55 -18.59
C ALA A 495 16.51 -35.02 -18.65
N LEU A 496 16.45 -34.36 -17.49
CA LEU A 496 16.69 -32.91 -17.40
C LEU A 496 18.11 -32.54 -17.87
N ARG A 497 19.13 -33.24 -17.37
CA ARG A 497 20.54 -33.04 -17.78
C ARG A 497 20.72 -33.21 -19.28
N ALA A 498 20.17 -34.28 -19.87
CA ALA A 498 20.27 -34.53 -21.30
C ALA A 498 19.66 -33.39 -22.13
N ALA A 499 18.55 -32.82 -21.68
CA ALA A 499 17.88 -31.70 -22.36
C ALA A 499 18.67 -30.39 -22.27
N TYR A 500 19.36 -30.12 -21.15
CA TYR A 500 20.13 -28.87 -20.98
C TYR A 500 21.58 -28.97 -21.49
N ILE A 501 22.21 -30.15 -21.43
CA ILE A 501 23.55 -30.40 -22.01
C ILE A 501 23.52 -30.34 -23.54
N SER A 502 22.42 -30.78 -24.16
CA SER A 502 22.29 -30.81 -25.63
C SER A 502 22.06 -29.44 -26.26
N ARG A 503 21.81 -28.38 -25.48
CA ARG A 503 21.68 -27.02 -25.99
C ARG A 503 23.07 -26.42 -26.17
N PRO A 504 23.53 -26.14 -27.41
CA PRO A 504 24.82 -25.49 -27.62
C PRO A 504 24.82 -24.15 -26.89
N SER A 505 25.74 -23.99 -25.94
CA SER A 505 25.90 -22.76 -25.15
C SER A 505 26.10 -21.58 -26.09
N THR A 506 25.06 -20.74 -26.23
CA THR A 506 25.11 -19.48 -26.96
C THR A 506 26.07 -18.47 -26.32
N ALA A 507 26.53 -18.74 -25.09
CA ALA A 507 27.46 -17.89 -24.34
C ALA A 507 28.89 -17.85 -24.92
N ALA A 508 29.27 -18.76 -25.82
CA ALA A 508 30.62 -18.77 -26.41
C ALA A 508 30.90 -17.63 -27.41
N SER A 509 29.93 -16.77 -27.73
CA SER A 509 30.06 -15.69 -28.73
C SER A 509 30.41 -14.31 -28.15
N LEU A 510 30.56 -14.16 -26.82
CA LEU A 510 30.77 -12.85 -26.17
C LEU A 510 32.15 -12.65 -25.49
N SER A 511 33.11 -13.56 -25.61
CA SER A 511 34.43 -13.39 -24.97
C SER A 511 35.61 -13.53 -25.94
N SER A 512 36.05 -12.40 -26.51
CA SER A 512 37.48 -12.13 -26.74
C SER A 512 37.70 -10.70 -27.26
N SER A 513 38.04 -9.79 -26.35
CA SER A 513 38.85 -8.62 -26.67
C SER A 513 39.80 -8.37 -25.50
N PRO A 514 41.12 -8.30 -25.72
CA PRO A 514 42.09 -8.21 -24.65
C PRO A 514 42.17 -6.79 -24.09
N VAL A 515 42.02 -6.67 -22.77
CA VAL A 515 42.15 -5.41 -22.01
C VAL A 515 43.62 -5.05 -21.86
N SER A 516 44.03 -3.90 -22.37
CA SER A 516 45.33 -3.27 -22.14
C SER A 516 45.33 -2.40 -20.87
N SER A 517 46.46 -2.44 -20.15
CA SER A 517 46.75 -1.87 -18.82
C SER A 517 46.52 -0.35 -18.65
N PRO A 518 46.22 0.16 -17.45
CA PRO A 518 46.00 1.59 -17.22
C PRO A 518 47.29 2.34 -16.83
N THR A 519 47.61 3.40 -17.57
CA THR A 519 48.53 4.47 -17.15
C THR A 519 47.78 5.59 -16.43
N THR A 520 48.38 6.05 -15.34
CA THR A 520 47.95 7.13 -14.44
C THR A 520 47.85 8.48 -15.16
N ARG A 521 46.64 9.04 -15.26
CA ARG A 521 46.41 10.49 -15.46
C ARG A 521 45.14 10.94 -14.74
N THR A 522 45.27 12.04 -14.01
CA THR A 522 44.26 12.80 -13.26
C THR A 522 43.13 13.33 -14.15
N PRO A 523 41.85 13.34 -13.71
CA PRO A 523 40.78 13.95 -14.49
C PRO A 523 40.41 15.36 -14.00
N SER A 524 40.32 16.28 -14.96
CA SER A 524 39.61 17.56 -14.88
C SER A 524 38.12 17.36 -15.16
N ILE A 525 37.31 18.23 -14.55
CA ILE A 525 35.85 18.26 -14.60
C ILE A 525 35.36 18.78 -15.95
N GLN A 526 34.78 17.91 -16.79
CA GLN A 526 33.66 18.16 -17.71
C GLN A 526 33.42 16.89 -18.56
N ASP A 527 32.15 16.64 -18.89
CA ASP A 527 31.62 15.54 -19.73
C ASP A 527 31.26 14.21 -19.04
N HIS A 528 30.12 14.19 -18.34
CA HIS A 528 29.36 12.97 -18.03
C HIS A 528 27.86 13.19 -18.24
N HIS A 529 27.42 13.06 -19.50
CA HIS A 529 26.01 12.89 -19.85
C HIS A 529 25.92 11.97 -21.09
N GLU A 530 26.26 10.68 -20.98
CA GLU A 530 25.86 9.70 -22.02
C GLU A 530 26.05 8.19 -21.71
N ALA A 531 26.22 7.76 -20.45
CA ALA A 531 26.45 6.33 -20.14
C ALA A 531 25.54 5.77 -19.03
N ALA A 532 24.22 5.99 -19.13
CA ALA A 532 23.23 5.45 -18.18
C ALA A 532 22.02 4.78 -18.86
N GLN A 533 22.16 4.33 -20.11
CA GLN A 533 21.09 3.62 -20.83
C GLN A 533 21.53 2.19 -21.12
N SER A 534 20.68 1.22 -20.76
CA SER A 534 20.84 -0.25 -20.82
C SER A 534 21.48 -0.97 -19.62
N SER A 535 20.98 -0.69 -18.40
CA SER A 535 20.93 -1.75 -17.37
C SER A 535 19.48 -2.17 -17.16
N SER A 536 18.94 -2.89 -18.15
CA SER A 536 17.87 -3.85 -17.87
C SER A 536 18.32 -4.74 -16.72
N HIS A 537 17.39 -5.07 -15.84
CA HIS A 537 17.50 -6.01 -14.73
C HIS A 537 18.74 -6.91 -14.79
N SER A 538 19.49 -6.98 -13.70
CA SER A 538 20.46 -8.08 -13.49
C SER A 538 19.68 -9.38 -13.25
N ASP A 539 18.82 -9.73 -14.19
CA ASP A 539 18.24 -11.04 -14.34
C ASP A 539 19.38 -11.88 -14.89
N ILE A 540 19.98 -12.69 -14.03
CA ILE A 540 20.65 -13.90 -14.50
C ILE A 540 19.63 -14.54 -15.43
N PRO A 541 19.95 -14.82 -16.71
CA PRO A 541 19.00 -15.47 -17.59
C PRO A 541 18.55 -16.74 -16.90
N LEU A 542 17.30 -16.79 -16.44
CA LEU A 542 16.73 -17.91 -15.68
C LEU A 542 16.70 -19.21 -16.53
N ASP A 543 17.13 -19.12 -17.79
CA ASP A 543 17.38 -20.21 -18.73
C ASP A 543 18.74 -20.90 -18.54
N LEU A 544 19.67 -20.32 -17.75
CA LEU A 544 20.96 -20.95 -17.42
C LEU A 544 20.83 -21.79 -16.16
N VAL A 545 20.35 -23.02 -16.33
CA VAL A 545 20.43 -24.06 -15.30
C VAL A 545 21.84 -24.62 -15.26
N ASP A 546 22.58 -24.28 -14.21
CA ASP A 546 23.88 -24.89 -13.93
C ASP A 546 23.65 -26.15 -13.08
N LEU A 547 23.47 -27.30 -13.76
CA LEU A 547 23.28 -28.60 -13.10
C LEU A 547 24.58 -29.19 -12.53
N ASP A 548 25.72 -28.56 -12.81
CA ASP A 548 27.02 -28.93 -12.23
C ASP A 548 27.25 -28.24 -10.88
N ARG A 549 26.58 -27.10 -10.65
CA ARG A 549 26.61 -26.35 -9.39
C ARG A 549 25.25 -26.40 -8.68
N LEU A 550 25.00 -27.51 -8.01
CA LEU A 550 23.81 -27.70 -7.18
C LEU A 550 23.98 -27.03 -5.81
N GLY A 551 23.00 -26.22 -5.43
CA GLY A 551 22.88 -25.57 -4.13
C GLY A 551 21.98 -26.35 -3.18
N HIS A 552 21.83 -25.82 -1.96
CA HIS A 552 21.13 -26.48 -0.85
C HIS A 552 19.99 -25.61 -0.29
N VAL A 553 18.95 -26.25 0.26
CA VAL A 553 17.83 -25.55 0.92
C VAL A 553 18.07 -25.53 2.43
N VAL A 554 18.99 -24.67 2.87
CA VAL A 554 19.32 -24.51 4.29
C VAL A 554 18.80 -23.18 4.79
N LEU A 555 17.89 -23.18 5.75
CA LEU A 555 17.36 -21.96 6.35
C LEU A 555 18.32 -21.39 7.38
N LYS A 556 18.45 -20.05 7.43
CA LYS A 556 19.29 -19.40 8.44
C LYS A 556 18.75 -19.54 9.87
N LYS A 557 17.44 -19.75 10.02
CA LYS A 557 16.78 -19.94 11.31
C LYS A 557 16.34 -21.41 11.43
N GLU A 558 16.93 -22.13 12.38
CA GLU A 558 16.75 -23.59 12.54
C GLU A 558 15.28 -24.00 12.76
N ASP A 559 14.47 -23.16 13.42
CA ASP A 559 13.05 -23.46 13.71
C ASP A 559 12.08 -23.05 12.60
N THR A 560 12.58 -22.74 11.39
CA THR A 560 11.70 -22.35 10.28
C THR A 560 11.54 -23.50 9.29
N THR A 561 10.33 -23.62 8.74
CA THR A 561 10.03 -24.60 7.69
C THR A 561 10.20 -23.92 6.33
N PRO A 562 10.95 -24.50 5.37
CA PRO A 562 11.07 -23.91 4.05
C PRO A 562 9.74 -24.11 3.32
N HIS A 563 9.21 -23.03 2.76
CA HIS A 563 7.89 -23.07 2.15
C HIS A 563 7.74 -22.03 1.03
N ILE A 564 6.74 -22.25 0.18
CA ILE A 564 6.29 -21.33 -0.86
C ILE A 564 4.89 -20.86 -0.47
N THR A 565 4.69 -19.56 -0.25
CA THR A 565 3.36 -19.00 -0.01
C THR A 565 2.56 -19.02 -1.32
N MET A 566 1.46 -19.76 -1.37
CA MET A 566 0.67 -19.92 -2.60
C MET A 566 -0.45 -18.88 -2.70
N ALA A 567 -1.15 -18.62 -1.60
CA ALA A 567 -2.24 -17.65 -1.55
C ALA A 567 -2.51 -17.17 -0.12
N TYR A 568 -3.07 -15.95 0.03
CA TYR A 568 -3.47 -15.42 1.33
C TYR A 568 -4.70 -14.48 1.25
N ASP A 569 -5.46 -14.39 2.33
CA ASP A 569 -6.64 -13.53 2.48
C ASP A 569 -6.25 -12.14 2.99
N ARG A 570 -6.08 -11.21 2.07
CA ARG A 570 -5.73 -9.82 2.38
C ARG A 570 -6.84 -9.07 3.11
N LEU A 571 -8.11 -9.41 2.88
CA LEU A 571 -9.26 -8.69 3.44
C LEU A 571 -9.32 -8.83 4.96
N ASN A 572 -8.84 -9.97 5.48
CA ASN A 572 -8.73 -10.23 6.91
C ASN A 572 -7.37 -9.83 7.51
N GLY A 573 -6.61 -8.96 6.83
CA GLY A 573 -5.36 -8.38 7.32
C GLY A 573 -4.16 -9.31 7.27
N THR A 574 -4.30 -10.46 6.62
CA THR A 574 -3.23 -11.46 6.51
C THR A 574 -2.24 -11.07 5.41
N ARG A 575 -0.96 -11.41 5.60
CA ARG A 575 0.12 -11.15 4.64
C ARG A 575 0.80 -12.46 4.24
N ALA A 576 1.41 -12.48 3.05
CA ALA A 576 2.19 -13.64 2.59
C ALA A 576 3.20 -14.12 3.63
N MET A 577 3.94 -13.21 4.28
CA MET A 577 4.94 -13.56 5.30
C MET A 577 4.39 -14.27 6.55
N ASP A 578 3.08 -14.22 6.78
CA ASP A 578 2.45 -14.91 7.89
C ASP A 578 2.41 -16.44 7.66
N SER A 579 2.70 -16.94 6.44
CA SER A 579 2.86 -18.38 6.16
C SER A 579 3.97 -19.04 6.99
N GLY A 580 4.96 -18.28 7.44
CA GLY A 580 5.99 -18.78 8.37
C GLY A 580 5.45 -19.19 9.75
N LYS A 581 4.17 -18.94 10.05
CA LYS A 581 3.49 -19.35 11.28
C LYS A 581 2.72 -20.68 11.12
N ILE A 582 2.70 -21.27 9.94
CA ILE A 582 2.04 -22.56 9.70
C ILE A 582 2.79 -23.64 10.48
N THR A 583 2.09 -24.30 11.40
CA THR A 583 2.62 -25.40 12.23
C THR A 583 2.04 -26.76 11.83
N GLN A 584 0.91 -26.77 11.16
CA GLN A 584 0.21 -27.97 10.71
C GLN A 584 0.40 -28.14 9.20
N TRP A 585 0.96 -29.28 8.81
CA TRP A 585 1.26 -29.62 7.42
C TRP A 585 0.63 -30.96 7.10
N GLU A 586 -0.17 -31.00 6.05
CA GLU A 586 -0.88 -32.16 5.55
C GLU A 586 -0.09 -32.79 4.39
N PRO A 587 0.14 -34.11 4.38
CA PRO A 587 0.77 -34.79 3.27
C PRO A 587 0.06 -34.51 1.94
N LEU A 588 0.81 -34.48 0.84
CA LEU A 588 0.22 -34.37 -0.49
C LEU A 588 -0.72 -35.56 -0.74
N THR A 589 -1.99 -35.26 -1.00
CA THR A 589 -3.01 -36.25 -1.36
C THR A 589 -3.73 -35.85 -2.64
N ASP A 590 -4.27 -36.84 -3.34
CA ASP A 590 -5.14 -36.62 -4.50
C ASP A 590 -6.58 -36.21 -4.08
N ALA A 591 -7.46 -36.09 -5.07
CA ALA A 591 -8.85 -35.69 -4.84
C ALA A 591 -9.61 -36.72 -3.99
N GLN A 592 -9.13 -37.97 -3.95
CA GLN A 592 -9.67 -39.09 -3.19
C GLN A 592 -8.98 -39.27 -1.83
N GLY A 593 -8.04 -38.39 -1.46
CA GLY A 593 -7.31 -38.45 -0.20
C GLY A 593 -6.22 -39.53 -0.16
N GLN A 594 -5.88 -40.14 -1.30
CA GLN A 594 -4.76 -41.10 -1.38
C GLN A 594 -3.43 -40.34 -1.52
N PRO A 595 -2.29 -40.94 -1.11
CA PRO A 595 -0.98 -40.33 -1.30
C PRO A 595 -0.75 -39.90 -2.74
N PHE A 596 -0.29 -38.67 -2.93
CA PHE A 596 -0.10 -38.12 -4.27
C PHE A 596 0.87 -39.00 -5.07
N PRO A 597 0.55 -39.40 -6.32
CA PRO A 597 1.24 -40.48 -7.03
C PRO A 597 2.68 -40.16 -7.47
N TYR A 598 3.06 -38.88 -7.42
CA TYR A 598 4.37 -38.40 -7.88
C TYR A 598 5.05 -37.55 -6.80
N ARG A 599 6.38 -37.51 -6.84
CA ARG A 599 7.19 -36.52 -6.13
C ARG A 599 7.38 -35.30 -7.04
N LEU A 600 6.83 -34.17 -6.65
CA LEU A 600 6.91 -32.94 -7.44
C LEU A 600 8.16 -32.14 -7.05
N VAL A 601 8.99 -31.82 -8.03
CA VAL A 601 10.26 -31.10 -7.82
C VAL A 601 10.32 -29.86 -8.71
N PHE A 602 10.65 -28.73 -8.12
CA PHE A 602 10.87 -27.47 -8.82
C PHE A 602 12.35 -27.18 -8.98
N VAL A 603 12.75 -26.77 -10.18
CA VAL A 603 14.08 -26.21 -10.42
C VAL A 603 14.02 -24.71 -10.14
N GLY A 604 14.81 -24.27 -9.17
CA GLY A 604 14.99 -22.85 -8.87
C GLY A 604 16.46 -22.46 -8.82
N THR A 605 16.72 -21.19 -8.53
CA THR A 605 18.07 -20.63 -8.43
C THR A 605 18.21 -19.83 -7.15
N ILE A 606 19.35 -19.97 -6.45
CA ILE A 606 19.68 -19.12 -5.31
C ILE A 606 19.90 -17.69 -5.82
N ALA A 607 19.08 -16.75 -5.39
CA ALA A 607 19.20 -15.35 -5.76
C ALA A 607 18.73 -14.43 -4.63
N GLU A 608 19.05 -13.15 -4.80
CA GLU A 608 18.60 -12.08 -3.92
C GLU A 608 17.46 -11.32 -4.57
N LYS A 609 16.32 -11.19 -3.88
CA LYS A 609 15.27 -10.26 -4.30
C LYS A 609 15.73 -8.84 -3.97
N MET A 610 16.12 -8.11 -5.01
CA MET A 610 16.45 -6.70 -4.90
C MET A 610 15.21 -5.84 -5.17
N LEU A 611 15.02 -4.82 -4.34
CA LEU A 611 14.07 -3.74 -4.56
C LEU A 611 14.79 -2.41 -4.58
N LEU A 612 14.19 -1.41 -5.21
CA LEU A 612 14.59 -0.02 -5.08
C LEU A 612 14.01 0.53 -3.79
N GLY A 613 14.87 1.05 -2.93
CA GLY A 613 14.42 1.69 -1.70
C GLY A 613 15.27 2.90 -1.40
N MET A 614 15.04 3.47 -0.23
CA MET A 614 15.89 4.54 0.25
C MET A 614 17.01 3.98 1.09
N LYS A 615 18.21 4.52 0.89
CA LYS A 615 19.30 4.26 1.83
C LYS A 615 18.82 4.68 3.22
N ALA A 616 18.74 3.71 4.13
CA ALA A 616 18.43 4.00 5.51
C ALA A 616 19.43 5.06 5.97
N ARG A 617 18.93 6.27 6.25
CA ARG A 617 19.77 7.27 6.87
C ARG A 617 20.22 6.61 8.16
N LYS A 618 21.54 6.42 8.32
CA LYS A 618 22.09 6.30 9.66
C LYS A 618 21.72 7.64 10.29
N MET A 619 20.53 7.74 10.89
CA MET A 619 20.19 8.84 11.78
C MET A 619 21.42 8.95 12.65
N ALA A 620 22.12 10.09 12.59
CA ALA A 620 23.35 10.29 13.34
C ALA A 620 23.08 9.71 14.71
N GLN A 621 23.72 8.56 15.00
CA GLN A 621 23.19 7.55 15.92
C GLN A 621 22.76 8.31 17.14
N VAL A 622 21.44 8.55 17.30
CA VAL A 622 20.96 9.49 18.32
C VAL A 622 21.52 8.88 19.56
N SER A 623 22.53 9.55 20.15
CA SER A 623 23.46 8.91 21.08
C SER A 623 22.57 8.21 22.06
N LYS A 624 22.57 6.87 21.98
CA LYS A 624 21.48 6.08 22.57
C LYS A 624 21.44 6.53 24.00
N ALA A 625 20.31 7.13 24.40
CA ALA A 625 20.21 7.76 25.70
C ALA A 625 20.74 6.75 26.72
N GLU A 626 21.74 7.15 27.50
CA GLU A 626 22.53 6.17 28.24
C GLU A 626 21.64 5.42 29.25
N VAL A 627 20.53 6.07 29.67
CA VAL A 627 19.47 5.47 30.48
C VAL A 627 18.16 5.37 29.68
N SER A 628 17.63 4.14 29.60
CA SER A 628 16.35 3.84 28.95
C SER A 628 15.17 4.13 29.88
N LEU A 629 14.58 5.34 29.76
CA LEU A 629 13.44 5.76 30.59
C LEU A 629 12.26 4.78 30.52
N GLY A 630 11.97 4.24 29.33
CA GLY A 630 10.87 3.28 29.16
C GLY A 630 11.11 1.97 29.92
N ASN A 631 12.37 1.51 30.04
CA ASN A 631 12.69 0.33 30.82
C ASN A 631 12.60 0.61 32.33
N LEU A 632 13.04 1.79 32.78
CA LEU A 632 12.89 2.20 34.18
C LEU A 632 11.41 2.26 34.60
N ILE A 633 10.57 2.90 33.77
CA ILE A 633 9.12 2.96 34.01
C ILE A 633 8.50 1.56 34.08
N LYS A 634 8.82 0.67 33.12
CA LYS A 634 8.35 -0.72 33.13
C LYS A 634 8.80 -1.48 34.37
N SER A 635 10.02 -1.26 34.83
CA SER A 635 10.56 -1.92 36.03
C SER A 635 9.81 -1.51 37.30
N LEU A 636 9.44 -0.22 37.41
CA LEU A 636 8.77 0.33 38.60
C LEU A 636 7.28 0.02 38.64
N THR A 637 6.63 0.05 37.49
CA THR A 637 5.18 -0.16 37.42
C THR A 637 4.79 -1.64 37.49
N GLY A 638 5.77 -2.54 37.38
CA GLY A 638 5.56 -3.95 37.05
C GLY A 638 4.97 -4.06 35.65
N ASP A 639 4.94 -5.25 35.06
CA ASP A 639 4.40 -5.48 33.71
C ASP A 639 2.86 -5.30 33.61
N LYS A 640 2.28 -4.44 34.46
CA LYS A 640 0.91 -3.95 34.38
C LYS A 640 0.69 -3.36 32.98
N THR A 641 -0.54 -3.52 32.48
CA THR A 641 -0.97 -3.12 31.12
C THR A 641 -0.96 -1.60 30.93
N ILE A 642 0.22 -0.98 30.90
CA ILE A 642 0.40 0.41 30.49
C ILE A 642 0.24 0.45 28.98
N THR A 643 -0.74 1.20 28.51
CA THR A 643 -0.94 1.40 27.07
C THR A 643 0.24 2.17 26.48
N GLY A 644 0.53 1.99 25.19
CA GLY A 644 1.61 2.72 24.52
C GLY A 644 1.47 4.24 24.63
N LYS A 645 0.23 4.75 24.73
CA LYS A 645 -0.08 6.16 24.97
C LYS A 645 0.35 6.62 26.37
N GLU A 646 -0.07 5.90 27.42
CA GLU A 646 0.33 6.19 28.80
C GLU A 646 1.85 6.13 28.97
N MET A 647 2.51 5.14 28.36
CA MET A 647 3.97 5.03 28.36
C MET A 647 4.63 6.26 27.71
N GLY A 648 4.09 6.74 26.58
CA GLY A 648 4.57 7.94 25.92
C GLY A 648 4.40 9.21 26.77
N GLU A 649 3.25 9.36 27.44
CA GLU A 649 2.95 10.48 28.34
C GLU A 649 3.88 10.48 29.57
N MET A 650 4.13 9.32 30.18
CA MET A 650 5.04 9.19 31.31
C MET A 650 6.49 9.50 30.91
N ILE A 651 6.96 8.99 29.76
CA ILE A 651 8.30 9.31 29.25
C ILE A 651 8.45 10.83 29.03
N HIS A 652 7.41 11.49 28.50
CA HIS A 652 7.42 12.94 28.30
C HIS A 652 7.53 13.69 29.64
N ALA A 653 6.71 13.32 30.63
CA ALA A 653 6.72 13.93 31.95
C ALA A 653 8.07 13.75 32.68
N VAL A 654 8.70 12.58 32.54
CA VAL A 654 10.06 12.34 33.07
C VAL A 654 11.08 13.25 32.40
N LYS A 655 11.01 13.42 31.07
CA LYS A 655 11.90 14.33 30.34
C LYS A 655 11.74 15.79 30.77
N GLU A 656 10.50 16.25 30.96
CA GLU A 656 10.22 17.61 31.44
C GLU A 656 10.79 17.86 32.85
N GLU A 657 10.63 16.90 33.78
CA GLU A 657 11.20 17.03 35.12
C GLU A 657 12.73 16.95 35.11
N MET A 658 13.31 16.07 34.28
CA MET A 658 14.76 16.03 34.06
C MET A 658 15.29 17.38 33.56
N GLU A 659 14.61 18.01 32.59
CA GLU A 659 14.99 19.32 32.07
C GLU A 659 14.87 20.42 33.15
N LYS A 660 13.76 20.45 33.89
CA LYS A 660 13.52 21.37 35.00
C LYS A 660 14.56 21.24 36.11
N MET A 661 15.03 20.03 36.38
CA MET A 661 16.07 19.75 37.36
C MET A 661 17.49 19.81 36.78
N SER A 662 17.63 20.13 35.49
CA SER A 662 18.91 20.13 34.76
C SER A 662 19.67 18.81 34.87
N VAL A 663 18.96 17.68 34.81
CA VAL A 663 19.50 16.32 34.86
C VAL A 663 19.65 15.78 33.43
N GLU A 664 20.89 15.65 32.98
CA GLU A 664 21.19 15.04 31.68
C GLU A 664 20.93 13.53 31.69
N ASN A 665 20.45 12.97 30.58
CA ASN A 665 20.26 11.52 30.42
C ASN A 665 21.60 10.80 30.17
N ARG A 666 22.36 10.62 31.25
CA ARG A 666 23.64 9.89 31.30
C ARG A 666 23.59 8.82 32.39
N LEU A 667 24.36 7.74 32.25
CA LEU A 667 24.47 6.67 33.25
C LEU A 667 24.96 7.19 34.60
N ALA A 668 25.82 8.21 34.61
CA ALA A 668 26.26 8.88 35.84
C ALA A 668 25.11 9.51 36.65
N ASN A 669 23.95 9.75 36.03
CA ASN A 669 22.76 10.31 36.66
C ASN A 669 21.66 9.26 36.89
N GLU A 670 21.92 7.97 36.68
CA GLU A 670 20.89 6.91 36.70
C GLU A 670 20.03 6.92 37.97
N GLU A 671 20.63 7.07 39.16
CA GLU A 671 19.91 7.13 40.44
C GLU A 671 18.97 8.35 40.54
N ARG A 672 19.41 9.51 40.05
CA ARG A 672 18.59 10.73 40.03
C ARG A 672 17.46 10.61 39.00
N ILE A 673 17.74 10.02 37.84
CA ILE A 673 16.73 9.73 36.81
C ILE A 673 15.70 8.75 37.37
N MET A 674 16.13 7.69 38.07
CA MET A 674 15.25 6.72 38.70
C MET A 674 14.34 7.36 39.75
N THR A 675 14.86 8.31 40.54
CA THR A 675 14.08 9.09 41.50
C THR A 675 12.99 9.92 40.79
N ILE A 676 13.32 10.58 39.68
CA ILE A 676 12.35 11.34 38.87
C ILE A 676 11.29 10.41 38.27
N VAL A 677 11.71 9.23 37.77
CA VAL A 677 10.79 8.23 37.23
C VAL A 677 9.81 7.75 38.31
N HIS A 678 10.29 7.50 39.54
CA HIS A 678 9.45 7.09 40.66
C HIS A 678 8.39 8.15 40.97
N ASP A 679 8.79 9.43 41.09
CA ASP A 679 7.84 10.53 41.36
C ASP A 679 6.79 10.66 40.26
N VAL A 680 7.20 10.55 38.99
CA VAL A 680 6.26 10.60 37.85
C VAL A 680 5.29 9.40 37.88
N CYS A 681 5.77 8.19 38.17
CA CYS A 681 4.94 6.99 38.32
C CYS A 681 3.91 7.15 39.44
N ASP A 682 4.32 7.62 40.62
CA ASP A 682 3.45 7.84 41.78
C ASP A 682 2.36 8.88 41.49
N ARG A 683 2.73 10.00 40.85
CA ARG A 683 1.77 11.03 40.42
C ARG A 683 0.77 10.49 39.41
N HIS A 684 1.22 9.64 38.49
CA HIS A 684 0.36 9.01 37.50
C HIS A 684 -0.63 8.02 38.14
N GLU A 685 -0.19 7.19 39.08
CA GLU A 685 -1.05 6.25 39.81
C GLU A 685 -2.08 7.00 40.68
N THR A 686 -1.65 8.07 41.35
CA THR A 686 -2.55 8.94 42.13
C THR A 686 -3.62 9.59 41.25
N LYS A 687 -3.25 10.11 40.07
CA LYS A 687 -4.19 10.70 39.12
C LYS A 687 -5.21 9.67 38.61
N LYS A 688 -4.78 8.42 38.40
CA LYS A 688 -5.65 7.32 37.99
C LYS A 688 -6.68 6.99 39.07
N LEU A 689 -6.26 6.89 40.33
CA LEU A 689 -7.16 6.66 41.47
C LEU A 689 -8.20 7.79 41.63
N LEU A 690 -7.78 9.05 41.46
CA LEU A 690 -8.67 10.21 41.54
C LEU A 690 -9.67 10.26 40.36
N SER A 691 -9.27 9.83 39.17
CA SER A 691 -10.17 9.77 38.02
C SER A 691 -11.28 8.73 38.17
N HIS A 692 -11.01 7.61 38.86
CA HIS A 692 -12.02 6.59 39.14
C HIS A 692 -13.04 7.05 40.20
N HIS A 693 -12.67 7.95 41.11
CA HIS A 693 -13.61 8.48 42.11
C HIS A 693 -14.56 9.56 41.59
N ASN A 694 -14.27 10.17 40.44
CA ASN A 694 -15.10 11.22 39.85
C ASN A 694 -16.02 10.76 38.72
N SER A 695 -16.14 9.45 38.48
CA SER A 695 -17.21 8.92 37.62
C SER A 695 -18.55 9.06 38.35
N PRO A 696 -19.53 9.84 37.83
CA PRO A 696 -20.84 9.94 38.45
C PRO A 696 -21.48 8.56 38.44
N CYS A 697 -21.78 8.02 39.62
CA CYS A 697 -22.54 6.80 39.78
C CYS A 697 -23.90 7.02 39.09
N ALA A 698 -24.11 6.39 37.93
CA ALA A 698 -25.40 6.39 37.27
C ALA A 698 -26.41 5.74 38.22
N SER A 699 -27.30 6.57 38.77
CA SER A 699 -28.37 6.14 39.66
C SER A 699 -29.35 5.26 38.87
N ASN A 700 -29.20 3.95 38.98
CA ASN A 700 -30.25 3.02 38.62
C ASN A 700 -31.44 3.20 39.56
N GLY A 701 -32.59 3.53 38.97
CA GLY A 701 -33.87 3.63 39.65
C GLY A 701 -34.22 2.35 40.39
N THR A 702 -34.57 2.53 41.65
CA THR A 702 -35.03 1.52 42.61
C THR A 702 -36.36 0.91 42.18
N ASN A 703 -36.39 -0.40 41.96
CA ASN A 703 -37.58 -1.22 42.18
C ASN A 703 -37.46 -1.85 43.58
N THR A 704 -38.29 -1.38 44.50
CA THR A 704 -38.57 -2.00 45.80
C THR A 704 -39.45 -3.24 45.60
N PRO A 705 -39.15 -4.36 46.27
CA PRO A 705 -40.20 -5.27 46.70
C PRO A 705 -40.24 -5.33 48.22
N THR A 706 -41.43 -5.00 48.72
CA THR A 706 -41.95 -5.31 50.04
C THR A 706 -41.96 -6.84 50.24
N ILE A 707 -41.58 -7.34 51.43
CA ILE A 707 -42.41 -8.16 52.34
C ILE A 707 -41.56 -8.97 53.34
N ALA A 708 -41.94 -8.76 54.62
CA ALA A 708 -42.01 -9.64 55.80
C ALA A 708 -40.80 -10.39 56.38
N ILE A 709 -40.59 -10.06 57.65
CA ILE A 709 -40.16 -10.88 58.78
C ILE A 709 -40.92 -12.22 58.81
N GLN A 710 -40.23 -13.37 58.98
CA GLN A 710 -40.22 -14.19 60.21
C GLN A 710 -39.44 -15.51 60.01
N GLU A 711 -38.56 -15.79 60.98
CA GLU A 711 -37.68 -16.96 61.24
C GLU A 711 -36.47 -17.22 60.33
#